data_AF-A0A0J7NU89-F1
#
_entry.id   AF-A0A0J7NU89-F1
#
_cell.length_a   1.000
_cell.length_b   1.000
_cell.length_c   1.000
_cell.angle_alpha   90.00
_cell.angle_beta   90.00
_cell.angle_gamma   90.00
#
_symmetry.space_group_name_H-M   'P 1'
#
loop_
_entity.id
_entity.type
_entity.pdbx_description
1 polymer ?
#
loop_
_entity_poly.entity_id
_entity_poly.type
_entity_poly.pdbx_seq_one_letter_code
_entity_poly.pdbx_strand_id
1 'polypeptide(L)'
;MNETKNNTVRVVFVSLLLDLLAFTMILPLLPALLDHYKEIENGHGLYSTILTYIKSIQVFFDAPDKVSTVLYGGFLGSMYSFLQFLGSPIIGALSDIYGRKPLMLLCLTGISLSYLLWAFSTNFGIFVLTRLIGGISKGNISLSMAIISDVTSPKTRGKAMALVGIAFSIGFVVGPMIGAFFAWISSGNREGTWYVIPALFAFFLALSDLFFVAYYLKESLQLKYRATTLAKGLSGAISYINPIDLFQFNGVSSLSQQDKQDLKILGRAYFIYLFIYSGLEFTLTFLTHHTFGFTSMQQGWMFLGIGLTMAILQGGWVRHIPPNRTKAISELGLWLIIPAFICIGVATGVPVLCAGIFLFAVSTAMVVTCMMTLVTRIGPEHQKGNEQYIAGLIGSLIQELETKINNIHNGDLFLMKLKLQEAVKLFRQKYDEDPLRLFHTIRYCLGTEMKLVAQAENLGNTFISSDKINLIKMSGNPEIGQLLACLKQRLCDNMHSLRKIEEEQEAFALHYHDCTKLNATLQHLATQPQNHQNLEVKEKLLRQKEHIEQQLSSKLALVLHLRMEFIDKMKDTINRLNLLQSKVLDEELISWKRDQQLAGNGATFSSNLDIIQNWCESLADIIWHTRQHIKEAEILKNKFSYEPQAMIMPDIFPSLNTQITQLLSSLVTSTFIIEKQPPQVMKTNTRFTSTVRLLVGAKLNVHMTPPQVKVSIISEAQANALLKNDKMAKNGEASGEILNNTGTMEYHQAAGQLSVSFRNMQLKKIKRAEKKGTESVMDEKFSLLFQSQFSVGGGELVFQVWTLSLPVVVIVHGNQEPHAWATVTWDNAFAEAGRVPFVVPDKVLWRQVAEALNMKFRSATGRPLTVENLRFLAEKAFRTVMQDYSNTPLSWAQFCKEPLPERSFTFWEWFYAIMKLTREHLKSPWMDGCILGFIRKKKAEELLTNCPAGTFLMRFSDSELGGITIAWVGDQTDQVFMLQPFTSKDFAIRSLGDRVYDLQHLLYLYPNQMKDQVFSKYCTPVNDNQTTSTNGYIKPVLVTQVPAWSTPGFGGQTPSHSSITGVNNNGQTGPGGSYPATPQTMFQAHSPDPSVRDTPSVASSDWGCVLICDSYAPGLGQSGIGQPSSDLDMDLMPIDENLNLDHLHSFSFDFMPSYNAIKPQ
;
A
#
# COMPACT_ATOMS: atom_id res chain seq x y z
N MET A 1 20.45 20.15 23.26
CA MET A 1 20.15 21.09 22.14
C MET A 1 19.32 22.33 22.53
N ASN A 2 18.93 22.53 23.81
CA ASN A 2 18.06 23.67 24.18
C ASN A 2 18.80 24.98 24.50
N GLU A 3 20.01 24.92 25.06
CA GLU A 3 20.76 26.13 25.47
C GLU A 3 21.13 27.03 24.29
N THR A 4 21.57 26.44 23.17
CA THR A 4 22.03 27.18 21.98
C THR A 4 20.94 28.07 21.39
N LYS A 5 19.66 27.65 21.43
CA LYS A 5 18.52 28.47 20.97
C LYS A 5 18.25 29.67 21.87
N ASN A 6 18.45 29.53 23.17
CA ASN A 6 18.21 30.59 24.15
C ASN A 6 19.26 31.71 24.05
N ASN A 7 20.47 31.38 23.57
CA ASN A 7 21.52 32.38 23.36
C ASN A 7 21.22 33.31 22.16
N THR A 8 20.72 32.78 21.03
CA THR A 8 20.40 33.59 19.84
C THR A 8 19.39 34.70 20.14
N VAL A 9 18.37 34.44 20.98
CA VAL A 9 17.38 35.45 21.37
C VAL A 9 18.03 36.59 22.17
N ARG A 10 19.03 36.29 23.01
CA ARG A 10 19.80 37.31 23.75
C ARG A 10 20.67 38.15 22.82
N VAL A 11 21.32 37.53 21.82
CA VAL A 11 22.13 38.24 20.81
C VAL A 11 21.26 39.21 20.01
N VAL A 12 20.09 38.79 19.53
CA VAL A 12 19.17 39.68 18.80
C VAL A 12 18.64 40.81 19.69
N PHE A 13 18.35 40.55 20.98
CA PHE A 13 17.95 41.59 21.93
C PHE A 13 19.03 42.67 22.14
N VAL A 14 20.29 42.26 22.34
CA VAL A 14 21.42 43.20 22.52
C VAL A 14 21.69 44.00 21.25
N SER A 15 21.61 43.36 20.08
CA SER A 15 21.78 44.04 18.79
C SER A 15 20.71 45.11 18.54
N LEU A 16 19.43 44.72 18.68
CA LEU A 16 18.32 45.67 18.60
C LEU A 16 18.50 46.85 19.56
N LEU A 17 18.95 46.61 20.80
CA LEU A 17 19.19 47.67 21.77
C LEU A 17 20.26 48.66 21.29
N LEU A 18 21.39 48.20 20.75
CA LEU A 18 22.46 49.08 20.25
C LEU A 18 21.99 49.94 19.06
N ASP A 19 21.31 49.32 18.08
CA ASP A 19 20.76 50.04 16.92
C ASP A 19 19.66 51.05 17.32
N LEU A 20 18.80 50.69 18.27
CA LEU A 20 17.75 51.57 18.77
C LEU A 20 18.30 52.75 19.57
N LEU A 21 19.35 52.55 20.38
CA LEU A 21 20.06 53.64 21.07
C LEU A 21 20.65 54.65 20.07
N ALA A 22 21.34 54.16 19.03
CA ALA A 22 21.93 55.02 18.00
C ALA A 22 20.85 55.78 17.19
N PHE A 23 19.71 55.13 16.92
CA PHE A 23 18.59 55.72 16.16
C PHE A 23 17.83 56.79 16.95
N THR A 24 17.37 56.48 18.17
CA THR A 24 16.51 57.39 18.96
C THR A 24 17.27 58.61 19.50
N MET A 25 18.61 58.54 19.58
CA MET A 25 19.46 59.65 19.97
C MET A 25 19.26 60.91 19.12
N ILE A 26 18.86 60.80 17.85
CA ILE A 26 18.70 61.98 17.01
C ILE A 26 17.40 62.77 17.25
N LEU A 27 16.42 62.21 17.97
CA LEU A 27 15.09 62.82 18.11
C LEU A 27 15.13 64.21 18.81
N PRO A 28 15.87 64.43 19.91
CA PRO A 28 16.01 65.76 20.53
C PRO A 28 17.04 66.67 19.83
N LEU A 29 17.88 66.11 18.95
CA LEU A 29 18.86 66.85 18.14
C LEU A 29 18.23 67.41 16.86
N LEU A 30 17.16 66.79 16.35
CA LEU A 30 16.56 67.10 15.04
C LEU A 30 16.14 68.57 14.87
N PRO A 31 15.50 69.27 15.85
CA PRO A 31 15.16 70.68 15.67
C PRO A 31 16.40 71.55 15.47
N ALA A 32 17.43 71.37 16.31
CA ALA A 32 18.68 72.12 16.22
C ALA A 32 19.46 71.81 14.93
N LEU A 33 19.42 70.57 14.44
CA LEU A 33 19.99 70.21 13.12
C LEU A 33 19.29 70.98 11.99
N LEU A 34 17.96 71.10 12.02
CA LEU A 34 17.20 71.81 10.98
C LEU A 34 17.44 73.32 11.00
N ASP A 35 17.58 73.94 12.17
CA ASP A 35 17.96 75.36 12.27
C ASP A 35 19.41 75.59 11.84
N HIS A 36 20.35 74.70 12.17
CA HIS A 36 21.74 74.79 11.72
C HIS A 36 21.88 74.73 10.18
N TYR A 37 21.16 73.82 9.51
CA TYR A 37 21.19 73.76 8.04
C TYR A 37 20.48 74.94 7.36
N LYS A 38 19.46 75.52 8.00
CA LYS A 38 18.77 76.73 7.56
C LYS A 38 19.69 77.96 7.57
N GLU A 39 20.53 78.08 8.60
CA GLU A 39 21.53 79.13 8.74
C GLU A 39 22.73 78.96 7.79
N ILE A 40 23.04 77.72 7.37
CA ILE A 40 24.10 77.44 6.39
C ILE A 40 23.64 77.67 4.94
N GLU A 41 22.51 77.11 4.53
CA GLU A 41 22.10 77.13 3.11
C GLU A 41 21.48 78.47 2.62
N ASN A 42 21.19 79.43 3.52
CA ASN A 42 20.91 80.84 3.21
C ASN A 42 20.02 81.11 1.96
N GLY A 43 18.95 80.32 1.80
CA GLY A 43 17.98 80.46 0.71
C GLY A 43 18.30 79.70 -0.59
N HIS A 44 19.49 79.14 -0.76
CA HIS A 44 19.87 78.35 -1.94
C HIS A 44 20.26 76.92 -1.58
N GLY A 45 19.53 75.94 -2.12
CA GLY A 45 19.89 74.52 -1.98
C GLY A 45 18.69 73.60 -1.84
N LEU A 46 18.95 72.41 -1.33
CA LEU A 46 17.93 71.39 -1.15
C LEU A 46 17.02 71.75 0.03
N TYR A 47 17.54 72.44 1.06
CA TYR A 47 16.75 72.91 2.19
C TYR A 47 15.67 73.91 1.75
N SER A 48 16.05 74.96 1.02
CA SER A 48 15.10 76.00 0.59
C SER A 48 14.08 75.49 -0.43
N THR A 49 14.47 74.54 -1.29
CA THR A 49 13.57 73.88 -2.24
C THR A 49 12.44 73.15 -1.50
N ILE A 50 12.76 72.28 -0.53
CA ILE A 50 11.74 71.53 0.23
C ILE A 50 10.91 72.47 1.11
N LEU A 51 11.53 73.49 1.71
CA LEU A 51 10.82 74.50 2.50
C LEU A 51 9.80 75.29 1.65
N THR A 52 10.09 75.53 0.37
CA THR A 52 9.16 76.22 -0.54
C THR A 52 7.93 75.37 -0.84
N TYR A 53 8.08 74.05 -1.07
CA TYR A 53 6.94 73.14 -1.20
C TYR A 53 6.13 73.06 0.09
N ILE A 54 6.78 72.99 1.25
CA ILE A 54 6.10 72.97 2.56
C ILE A 54 5.34 74.29 2.81
N LYS A 55 5.90 75.44 2.44
CA LYS A 55 5.19 76.73 2.51
C LYS A 55 3.98 76.80 1.58
N SER A 56 4.05 76.19 0.39
CA SER A 56 2.88 76.08 -0.49
C SER A 56 1.75 75.27 0.16
N ILE A 57 2.07 74.22 0.91
CA ILE A 57 1.11 73.42 1.68
C ILE A 57 0.61 74.21 2.91
N GLN A 58 1.49 74.93 3.60
CA GLN A 58 1.14 75.78 4.74
C GLN A 58 0.10 76.85 4.37
N VAL A 59 0.30 77.55 3.24
CA VAL A 59 -0.64 78.56 2.72
C VAL A 59 -1.97 77.93 2.30
N PHE A 60 -1.96 76.72 1.74
CA PHE A 60 -3.19 75.99 1.40
C PHE A 60 -4.05 75.62 2.64
N PHE A 61 -3.43 75.48 3.81
CA PHE A 61 -4.11 75.14 5.07
C PHE A 61 -4.24 76.32 6.06
N ASP A 62 -3.92 77.55 5.64
CA ASP A 62 -3.90 78.77 6.49
C ASP A 62 -3.13 78.60 7.82
N ALA A 63 -2.02 77.86 7.77
CA ALA A 63 -1.28 77.46 8.96
C ALA A 63 -0.20 78.49 9.37
N PRO A 64 0.04 78.73 10.68
CA PRO A 64 1.10 79.64 11.14
C PRO A 64 2.51 79.21 10.72
N ASP A 65 3.41 80.18 10.45
CA ASP A 65 4.80 79.93 10.03
C ASP A 65 5.60 78.98 10.95
N LYS A 66 5.27 78.94 12.24
CA LYS A 66 5.90 78.01 13.21
C LYS A 66 5.64 76.53 12.87
N VAL A 67 4.59 76.23 12.10
CA VAL A 67 4.24 74.88 11.65
C VAL A 67 5.16 74.39 10.52
N SER A 68 5.79 75.28 9.74
CA SER A 68 6.71 74.90 8.65
C SER A 68 7.85 73.99 9.13
N THR A 69 8.51 74.30 10.26
CA THR A 69 9.59 73.45 10.81
C THR A 69 9.09 72.08 11.25
N VAL A 70 7.84 71.99 11.74
CA VAL A 70 7.21 70.74 12.20
C VAL A 70 6.88 69.84 11.01
N LEU A 71 6.29 70.41 9.95
CA LEU A 71 6.05 69.73 8.67
C LEU A 71 7.37 69.26 8.04
N TYR A 72 8.44 70.04 8.20
CA TYR A 72 9.79 69.69 7.72
C TYR A 72 10.39 68.48 8.45
N GLY A 73 10.27 68.43 9.78
CA GLY A 73 10.62 67.25 10.58
C GLY A 73 9.78 66.02 10.20
N GLY A 74 8.47 66.22 10.02
CA GLY A 74 7.53 65.18 9.59
C GLY A 74 7.82 64.64 8.18
N PHE A 75 8.27 65.48 7.24
CA PHE A 75 8.70 65.05 5.91
C PHE A 75 9.93 64.13 5.99
N LEU A 76 10.94 64.47 6.78
CA LEU A 76 12.12 63.62 6.95
C LEU A 76 11.81 62.30 7.68
N GLY A 77 10.95 62.34 8.70
CA GLY A 77 10.47 61.14 9.39
C GLY A 77 9.69 60.20 8.48
N SER A 78 8.71 60.73 7.75
CA SER A 78 7.90 59.95 6.80
C SER A 78 8.70 59.41 5.62
N MET A 79 9.65 60.18 5.08
CA MET A 79 10.59 59.71 4.05
C MET A 79 11.44 58.53 4.55
N TYR A 80 11.97 58.60 5.77
CA TYR A 80 12.72 57.50 6.39
C TYR A 80 11.85 56.25 6.56
N SER A 81 10.65 56.41 7.13
CA SER A 81 9.69 55.32 7.34
C SER A 81 9.16 54.70 6.05
N PHE A 82 8.98 55.49 4.99
CA PHE A 82 8.59 55.01 3.66
C PHE A 82 9.68 54.15 3.02
N LEU A 83 10.95 54.55 3.15
CA LEU A 83 12.08 53.75 2.66
C LEU A 83 12.29 52.48 3.51
N GLN A 84 12.01 52.53 4.81
CA GLN A 84 11.95 51.33 5.65
C GLN A 84 10.80 50.39 5.24
N PHE A 85 9.64 50.93 4.86
CA PHE A 85 8.51 50.16 4.32
C PHE A 85 8.85 49.47 3.00
N LEU A 86 9.54 50.15 2.07
CA LEU A 86 10.00 49.53 0.82
C LEU A 86 11.14 48.53 1.04
N GLY A 87 12.11 48.85 1.91
CA GLY A 87 13.27 48.02 2.17
C GLY A 87 12.94 46.72 2.89
N SER A 88 12.03 46.75 3.88
CA SER A 88 11.78 45.59 4.76
C SER A 88 11.28 44.32 4.03
N PRO A 89 10.28 44.37 3.12
CA PRO A 89 9.85 43.19 2.36
C PRO A 89 10.93 42.65 1.43
N ILE A 90 11.71 43.54 0.80
CA ILE A 90 12.79 43.16 -0.12
C ILE A 90 13.92 42.45 0.64
N ILE A 91 14.37 43.04 1.75
CA ILE A 91 15.40 42.49 2.63
C ILE A 91 14.93 41.17 3.26
N GLY A 92 13.65 41.09 3.65
CA GLY A 92 13.00 39.85 4.11
C GLY A 92 13.12 38.72 3.08
N ALA A 93 12.61 38.93 1.88
CA ALA A 93 12.62 37.92 0.81
C ALA A 93 14.05 37.54 0.34
N LEU A 94 15.00 38.49 0.34
CA LEU A 94 16.41 38.20 0.08
C LEU A 94 17.01 37.31 1.20
N SER A 95 16.60 37.50 2.45
CA SER A 95 17.08 36.68 3.57
C SER A 95 16.50 35.26 3.58
N ASP A 96 15.34 35.00 2.97
CA ASP A 96 14.81 33.65 2.73
C ASP A 96 15.64 32.86 1.69
N ILE A 97 16.45 33.56 0.88
CA ILE A 97 17.33 32.99 -0.15
C ILE A 97 18.77 32.85 0.39
N TYR A 98 19.36 33.96 0.84
CA TYR A 98 20.79 34.00 1.23
C TYR A 98 21.04 33.67 2.71
N GLY A 99 20.01 33.65 3.55
CA GLY A 99 20.08 33.44 5.00
C GLY A 99 19.85 34.74 5.80
N ARG A 100 19.48 34.59 7.08
CA ARG A 100 19.19 35.74 7.95
C ARG A 100 20.45 36.48 8.36
N LYS A 101 21.57 35.79 8.61
CA LYS A 101 22.81 36.45 9.09
C LYS A 101 23.45 37.36 8.03
N PRO A 102 23.65 36.95 6.76
CA PRO A 102 24.24 37.82 5.75
C PRO A 102 23.44 39.11 5.52
N LEU A 103 22.11 39.02 5.47
CA LEU A 103 21.26 40.20 5.28
C LEU A 103 21.23 41.10 6.52
N MET A 104 21.33 40.55 7.74
CA MET A 104 21.47 41.36 8.95
C MET A 104 22.75 42.20 8.91
N LEU A 105 23.88 41.57 8.55
CA LEU A 105 25.16 42.27 8.42
C LEU A 105 25.14 43.34 7.32
N LEU A 106 24.46 43.08 6.19
CA LEU A 106 24.25 44.08 5.14
C LEU A 106 23.48 45.31 5.66
N CYS A 107 22.41 45.09 6.41
CA CYS A 107 21.62 46.16 7.03
C CYS A 107 22.45 46.99 8.01
N LEU A 108 23.17 46.33 8.94
CA LEU A 108 24.00 47.02 9.94
C LEU A 108 25.20 47.75 9.30
N THR A 109 25.73 47.25 8.19
CA THR A 109 26.74 47.95 7.39
C THR A 109 26.18 49.24 6.77
N GLY A 110 24.96 49.18 6.21
CA GLY A 110 24.28 50.36 5.66
C GLY A 110 23.88 51.40 6.72
N ILE A 111 23.43 50.96 7.90
CA ILE A 111 23.15 51.83 9.05
C ILE A 111 24.44 52.49 9.56
N SER A 112 25.54 51.74 9.66
CA SER A 112 26.86 52.27 10.03
C SER A 112 27.34 53.32 9.01
N LEU A 113 27.22 53.03 7.71
CA LEU A 113 27.56 53.97 6.64
C LEU A 113 26.70 55.24 6.69
N SER A 114 25.42 55.13 7.02
CA SER A 114 24.51 56.27 7.24
C SER A 114 25.00 57.19 8.37
N TYR A 115 25.40 56.65 9.53
CA TYR A 115 25.93 57.49 10.63
C TYR A 115 27.32 58.05 10.33
N LEU A 116 28.17 57.30 9.60
CA LEU A 116 29.46 57.82 9.13
C LEU A 116 29.26 59.01 8.18
N LEU A 117 28.32 58.92 7.23
CA LEU A 117 27.97 60.02 6.34
C LEU A 117 27.33 61.22 7.08
N TRP A 118 26.67 60.99 8.22
CA TRP A 118 26.17 62.07 9.09
C TRP A 118 27.32 62.82 9.79
N ALA A 119 28.42 62.14 10.11
CA ALA A 119 29.64 62.82 10.60
C ALA A 119 30.32 63.69 9.53
N PHE A 120 29.95 63.54 8.25
CA PHE A 120 30.46 64.32 7.12
C PHE A 120 29.40 65.19 6.42
N SER A 121 28.18 65.35 6.98
CA SER A 121 27.10 66.10 6.32
C SER A 121 27.26 67.62 6.46
N THR A 122 28.17 68.19 5.67
CA THR A 122 28.44 69.64 5.60
C THR A 122 27.33 70.46 4.97
N ASN A 123 26.40 69.84 4.24
CA ASN A 123 25.20 70.45 3.69
C ASN A 123 23.96 69.56 3.92
N PHE A 124 22.77 70.12 3.71
CA PHE A 124 21.52 69.44 3.98
C PHE A 124 21.26 68.30 3.00
N GLY A 125 21.76 68.38 1.77
CA GLY A 125 21.67 67.29 0.78
C GLY A 125 22.37 66.01 1.23
N ILE A 126 23.57 66.11 1.81
CA ILE A 126 24.27 64.96 2.40
C ILE A 126 23.50 64.46 3.63
N PHE A 127 22.97 65.36 4.48
CA PHE A 127 22.15 64.95 5.62
C PHE A 127 20.90 64.16 5.19
N VAL A 128 20.20 64.58 4.14
CA VAL A 128 19.10 63.83 3.51
C VAL A 128 19.58 62.47 3.01
N LEU A 129 20.73 62.39 2.33
CA LEU A 129 21.30 61.12 1.87
C LEU A 129 21.55 60.13 3.02
N THR A 130 21.93 60.59 4.22
CA THR A 130 21.99 59.72 5.42
C THR A 130 20.62 59.11 5.75
N ARG A 131 19.55 59.91 5.69
CA ARG A 131 18.18 59.42 5.92
C ARG A 131 17.77 58.38 4.87
N LEU A 132 18.13 58.59 3.60
CA LEU A 132 17.83 57.65 2.52
C LEU A 132 18.51 56.29 2.76
N ILE A 133 19.82 56.30 2.98
CA ILE A 133 20.63 55.08 3.19
C ILE A 133 20.20 54.37 4.48
N GLY A 134 20.03 55.13 5.57
CA GLY A 134 19.60 54.59 6.86
C GLY A 134 18.20 53.99 6.82
N GLY A 135 17.25 54.62 6.10
CA GLY A 135 15.87 54.15 5.97
C GLY A 135 15.77 52.85 5.18
N ILE A 136 16.40 52.77 4.00
CA ILE A 136 16.47 51.53 3.19
C ILE A 136 17.13 50.40 4.00
N SER A 137 18.17 50.72 4.77
CA SER A 137 18.92 49.74 5.58
C SER A 137 18.19 49.28 6.84
N LYS A 138 17.06 49.89 7.23
CA LYS A 138 16.33 49.62 8.49
C LYS A 138 15.46 48.33 8.45
N GLY A 139 15.73 47.44 7.49
CA GLY A 139 15.16 46.09 7.43
C GLY A 139 15.65 45.15 8.55
N ASN A 140 16.71 45.51 9.28
CA ASN A 140 17.24 44.75 10.43
C ASN A 140 16.18 44.46 11.52
N ILE A 141 15.21 45.36 11.73
CA ILE A 141 14.09 45.15 12.67
C ILE A 141 13.20 44.00 12.19
N SER A 142 12.88 43.95 10.88
CA SER A 142 12.11 42.86 10.27
C SER A 142 12.87 41.53 10.37
N LEU A 143 14.17 41.52 10.05
CA LEU A 143 15.03 40.35 10.19
C LEU A 143 15.12 39.87 11.64
N SER A 144 15.16 40.78 12.62
CA SER A 144 15.19 40.43 14.05
C SER A 144 13.92 39.68 14.48
N MET A 145 12.75 40.15 14.04
CA MET A 145 11.48 39.45 14.27
C MET A 145 11.46 38.08 13.59
N ALA A 146 11.97 37.98 12.37
CA ALA A 146 12.08 36.71 11.64
C ALA A 146 12.99 35.70 12.37
N ILE A 147 14.21 36.11 12.75
CA ILE A 147 15.16 35.27 13.50
C ILE A 147 14.56 34.79 14.83
N ILE A 148 13.88 35.68 15.57
CA ILE A 148 13.20 35.29 16.82
C ILE A 148 12.07 34.29 16.53
N SER A 149 11.31 34.45 15.45
CA SER A 149 10.29 33.48 15.03
C SER A 149 10.89 32.12 14.65
N ASP A 150 12.02 32.11 13.92
CA ASP A 150 12.76 30.93 13.47
C ASP A 150 13.30 30.10 14.64
N VAL A 151 13.83 30.74 15.71
CA VAL A 151 14.47 30.03 16.83
C VAL A 151 13.55 29.70 18.02
N THR A 152 12.35 30.27 18.09
CA THR A 152 11.42 30.10 19.23
C THR A 152 10.23 29.19 18.94
N SER A 153 9.78 28.43 19.95
CA SER A 153 8.57 27.59 19.83
C SER A 153 7.32 28.44 20.07
N PRO A 154 6.13 28.04 19.58
CA PRO A 154 4.90 28.82 19.79
C PRO A 154 4.62 29.15 21.27
N LYS A 155 4.93 28.24 22.21
CA LYS A 155 4.79 28.47 23.66
C LYS A 155 5.78 29.50 24.23
N THR A 156 6.93 29.74 23.58
CA THR A 156 7.93 30.74 24.03
C THR A 156 8.00 31.98 23.15
N ARG A 157 7.46 31.95 21.92
CA ARG A 157 7.49 33.03 20.93
C ARG A 157 6.93 34.34 21.47
N GLY A 158 5.75 34.33 22.09
CA GLY A 158 5.18 35.54 22.72
C GLY A 158 6.11 36.15 23.80
N LYS A 159 6.74 35.31 24.63
CA LYS A 159 7.69 35.76 25.66
C LYS A 159 9.03 36.28 25.10
N ALA A 160 9.35 35.96 23.85
CA ALA A 160 10.54 36.41 23.13
C ALA A 160 10.27 37.64 22.26
N MET A 161 9.12 37.72 21.58
CA MET A 161 8.67 38.95 20.90
C MET A 161 8.49 40.10 21.90
N ALA A 162 8.04 39.82 23.12
CA ALA A 162 8.01 40.80 24.21
C ALA A 162 9.40 41.36 24.57
N LEU A 163 10.50 40.63 24.34
CA LEU A 163 11.85 41.18 24.54
C LEU A 163 12.19 42.24 23.50
N VAL A 164 11.65 42.15 22.27
CA VAL A 164 11.81 43.20 21.26
C VAL A 164 11.12 44.48 21.72
N GLY A 165 9.86 44.39 22.20
CA GLY A 165 9.17 45.54 22.79
C GLY A 165 9.97 46.22 23.92
N ILE A 166 10.57 45.41 24.80
CA ILE A 166 11.44 45.91 25.88
C ILE A 166 12.71 46.59 25.31
N ALA A 167 13.33 46.08 24.25
CA ALA A 167 14.46 46.74 23.60
C ALA A 167 14.07 48.10 23.00
N PHE A 168 12.88 48.20 22.37
CA PHE A 168 12.29 49.47 21.96
C PHE A 168 12.09 50.42 23.15
N SER A 169 11.45 49.97 24.24
CA SER A 169 11.24 50.82 25.42
C SER A 169 12.57 51.35 26.00
N ILE A 170 13.59 50.51 26.16
CA ILE A 170 14.90 50.94 26.70
C ILE A 170 15.61 51.89 25.72
N GLY A 171 15.57 51.62 24.41
CA GLY A 171 16.12 52.51 23.38
C GLY A 171 15.49 53.91 23.43
N PHE A 172 14.17 54.00 23.57
CA PHE A 172 13.45 55.27 23.69
C PHE A 172 13.58 55.94 25.08
N VAL A 173 14.01 55.23 26.14
CA VAL A 173 14.46 55.89 27.39
C VAL A 173 15.84 56.53 27.20
N VAL A 174 16.82 55.73 26.78
CA VAL A 174 18.24 56.06 26.98
C VAL A 174 18.80 56.85 25.79
N GLY A 175 18.42 56.52 24.55
CA GLY A 175 18.91 57.22 23.36
C GLY A 175 18.56 58.72 23.38
N PRO A 176 17.29 59.13 23.58
CA PRO A 176 16.93 60.54 23.68
C PRO A 176 17.61 61.27 24.85
N MET A 177 17.92 60.58 25.95
CA MET A 177 18.70 61.19 27.04
C MET A 177 20.16 61.45 26.64
N ILE A 178 20.80 60.54 25.89
CA ILE A 178 22.14 60.77 25.31
C ILE A 178 22.09 61.91 24.28
N GLY A 179 21.05 61.95 23.45
CA GLY A 179 20.84 63.01 22.44
C GLY A 179 20.68 64.39 23.08
N ALA A 180 19.85 64.46 24.12
CA ALA A 180 19.66 65.67 24.93
C ALA A 180 20.93 66.11 25.68
N PHE A 181 21.75 65.16 26.14
CA PHE A 181 23.04 65.43 26.78
C PHE A 181 24.04 66.05 25.80
N PHE A 182 24.19 65.49 24.58
CA PHE A 182 25.03 66.11 23.55
C PHE A 182 24.48 67.47 23.08
N ALA A 183 23.16 67.62 22.96
CA ALA A 183 22.53 68.90 22.64
C ALA A 183 22.83 69.97 23.69
N TRP A 184 22.84 69.58 24.98
CA TRP A 184 23.17 70.47 26.10
C TRP A 184 24.66 70.87 26.09
N ILE A 185 25.59 69.92 25.92
CA ILE A 185 27.03 70.21 25.78
C ILE A 185 27.29 71.16 24.59
N SER A 186 26.63 70.90 23.45
CA SER A 186 26.76 71.73 22.24
C SER A 186 26.11 73.10 22.38
N SER A 187 25.25 73.33 23.38
CA SER A 187 24.50 74.58 23.49
C SER A 187 25.35 75.79 23.91
N GLY A 188 26.60 75.57 24.35
CA GLY A 188 27.56 76.64 24.66
C GLY A 188 28.38 77.13 23.45
N ASN A 189 28.54 76.31 22.41
CA ASN A 189 29.29 76.62 21.18
C ASN A 189 28.52 76.08 19.97
N ARG A 190 27.62 76.89 19.39
CA ARG A 190 26.85 76.51 18.19
C ARG A 190 27.57 76.83 16.87
N GLU A 191 28.61 77.66 16.92
CA GLU A 191 29.47 77.92 15.76
C GLU A 191 30.40 76.72 15.54
N GLY A 192 30.22 76.02 14.42
CA GLY A 192 31.03 74.87 14.01
C GLY A 192 30.25 73.56 13.90
N THR A 193 30.98 72.45 13.78
CA THR A 193 30.47 71.12 13.40
C THR A 193 29.95 70.30 14.59
N TRP A 194 29.14 70.93 15.45
CA TRP A 194 28.64 70.36 16.72
C TRP A 194 27.93 69.00 16.56
N TYR A 195 27.29 68.75 15.42
CA TYR A 195 26.59 67.50 15.08
C TYR A 195 27.52 66.28 14.88
N VAL A 196 28.82 66.50 14.69
CA VAL A 196 29.79 65.43 14.39
C VAL A 196 30.04 64.53 15.60
N ILE A 197 30.05 65.08 16.82
CA ILE A 197 30.26 64.27 18.04
C ILE A 197 29.09 63.27 18.27
N PRO A 198 27.80 63.69 18.21
CA PRO A 198 26.67 62.76 18.13
C PRO A 198 26.78 61.73 16.99
N ALA A 199 27.17 62.16 15.79
CA ALA A 199 27.24 61.28 14.63
C ALA A 199 28.31 60.19 14.76
N LEU A 200 29.50 60.55 15.27
CA LEU A 200 30.58 59.59 15.55
C LEU A 200 30.21 58.64 16.70
N PHE A 201 29.44 59.09 17.70
CA PHE A 201 28.93 58.21 18.75
C PHE A 201 27.87 57.23 18.22
N ALA A 202 26.95 57.67 17.37
CA ALA A 202 26.00 56.79 16.67
C ALA A 202 26.72 55.76 15.78
N PHE A 203 27.76 56.20 15.06
CA PHE A 203 28.61 55.33 14.26
C PHE A 203 29.34 54.30 15.12
N PHE A 204 29.91 54.68 16.25
CA PHE A 204 30.56 53.76 17.18
C PHE A 204 29.59 52.69 17.71
N LEU A 205 28.37 53.06 18.08
CA LEU A 205 27.34 52.10 18.51
C LEU A 205 26.94 51.13 17.38
N ALA A 206 26.70 51.63 16.17
CA ALA A 206 26.32 50.80 15.02
C ALA A 206 27.45 49.87 14.56
N LEU A 207 28.70 50.35 14.59
CA LEU A 207 29.90 49.55 14.29
C LEU A 207 30.13 48.47 15.36
N SER A 208 29.89 48.79 16.63
CA SER A 208 29.93 47.82 17.73
C SER A 208 28.87 46.72 17.55
N ASP A 209 27.65 47.08 17.13
CA ASP A 209 26.60 46.11 16.82
C ASP A 209 26.96 45.24 15.60
N LEU A 210 27.46 45.84 14.52
CA LEU A 210 27.92 45.12 13.33
C LEU A 210 28.95 44.04 13.68
N PHE A 211 29.95 44.36 14.50
CA PHE A 211 30.91 43.37 14.99
C PHE A 211 30.28 42.35 15.95
N PHE A 212 29.43 42.79 16.88
CA PHE A 212 28.74 41.89 17.81
C PHE A 212 27.89 40.83 17.08
N VAL A 213 27.12 41.24 16.07
CA VAL A 213 26.35 40.33 15.20
C VAL A 213 27.26 39.48 14.33
N ALA A 214 28.39 40.01 13.84
CA ALA A 214 29.35 39.25 13.05
C ALA A 214 29.96 38.08 13.84
N TYR A 215 30.29 38.27 15.12
CA TYR A 215 30.86 37.20 15.95
C TYR A 215 29.80 36.30 16.62
N TYR A 216 28.76 36.87 17.24
CA TYR A 216 27.86 36.12 18.12
C TYR A 216 26.60 35.57 17.45
N LEU A 217 26.10 36.18 16.36
CA LEU A 217 24.93 35.63 15.67
C LEU A 217 25.31 34.37 14.89
N LYS A 218 24.51 33.31 15.02
CA LYS A 218 24.59 32.12 14.15
C LYS A 218 23.39 32.13 13.20
N GLU A 219 23.58 31.61 11.99
CA GLU A 219 22.53 31.53 10.97
C GLU A 219 21.34 30.70 11.49
N SER A 220 20.13 31.25 11.44
CA SER A 220 18.90 30.56 11.85
C SER A 220 18.28 29.76 10.70
N LEU A 221 18.42 30.22 9.46
CA LEU A 221 17.80 29.59 8.29
C LEU A 221 18.72 28.52 7.66
N GLN A 222 18.47 27.27 8.06
CA GLN A 222 19.17 26.09 7.55
C GLN A 222 18.99 25.93 6.03
N LEU A 223 20.06 25.52 5.33
CA LEU A 223 20.13 25.43 3.86
C LEU A 223 18.93 24.71 3.22
N LYS A 224 18.44 23.63 3.83
CA LYS A 224 17.28 22.82 3.37
C LYS A 224 15.92 23.54 3.40
N TYR A 225 15.82 24.75 3.93
CA TYR A 225 14.59 25.55 3.98
C TYR A 225 14.68 26.88 3.20
N ARG A 226 15.75 27.08 2.41
CA ARG A 226 15.95 28.30 1.63
C ARG A 226 15.18 28.25 0.31
N ALA A 227 14.72 29.42 -0.16
CA ALA A 227 14.00 29.53 -1.42
C ALA A 227 14.94 29.28 -2.63
N THR A 228 14.62 28.31 -3.47
CA THR A 228 15.47 27.81 -4.56
C THR A 228 15.46 28.66 -5.85
N THR A 229 14.77 29.82 -5.87
CA THR A 229 14.70 30.66 -7.07
C THR A 229 14.46 32.13 -6.71
N LEU A 230 15.39 33.01 -7.11
CA LEU A 230 15.37 34.45 -6.85
C LEU A 230 14.05 35.11 -7.31
N ALA A 231 13.57 34.76 -8.50
CA ALA A 231 12.35 35.30 -9.10
C ALA A 231 11.08 35.01 -8.27
N LYS A 232 10.98 33.85 -7.60
CA LYS A 232 9.82 33.52 -6.76
C LYS A 232 9.82 34.33 -5.45
N GLY A 233 10.99 34.52 -4.83
CA GLY A 233 11.12 35.37 -3.63
C GLY A 233 10.77 36.83 -3.92
N LEU A 234 11.34 37.39 -4.98
CA LEU A 234 11.09 38.79 -5.36
C LEU A 234 9.64 39.03 -5.85
N SER A 235 9.03 38.08 -6.56
CA SER A 235 7.61 38.17 -6.93
C SER A 235 6.70 38.21 -5.70
N GLY A 236 7.04 37.48 -4.63
CA GLY A 236 6.35 37.58 -3.34
C GLY A 236 6.53 38.95 -2.68
N ALA A 237 7.78 39.46 -2.66
CA ALA A 237 8.10 40.78 -2.10
C ALA A 237 7.27 41.91 -2.73
N ILE A 238 7.08 41.89 -4.05
CA ILE A 238 6.30 42.89 -4.79
C ILE A 238 4.82 42.88 -4.36
N SER A 239 4.23 41.72 -4.07
CA SER A 239 2.85 41.63 -3.56
C SER A 239 2.68 42.25 -2.17
N TYR A 240 3.71 42.20 -1.31
CA TYR A 240 3.69 42.86 0.00
C TYR A 240 3.88 44.38 -0.06
N ILE A 241 4.40 44.91 -1.18
CA ILE A 241 4.56 46.36 -1.42
C ILE A 241 3.25 46.97 -1.95
N ASN A 242 2.42 46.21 -2.67
CA ASN A 242 1.11 46.67 -3.15
C ASN A 242 0.12 46.89 -1.98
N PRO A 243 -0.37 48.12 -1.72
CA PRO A 243 -1.29 48.39 -0.62
C PRO A 243 -2.59 47.56 -0.67
N ILE A 244 -3.08 47.25 -1.88
CA ILE A 244 -4.33 46.49 -2.07
C ILE A 244 -4.14 45.04 -1.60
N ASP A 245 -3.05 44.39 -2.02
CA ASP A 245 -2.72 43.02 -1.63
C ASP A 245 -2.30 42.91 -0.16
N LEU A 246 -1.67 43.95 0.38
CA LEU A 246 -1.32 44.07 1.80
C LEU A 246 -2.58 44.06 2.67
N PHE A 247 -3.55 44.94 2.42
CA PHE A 247 -4.82 44.99 3.18
C PHE A 247 -5.80 43.85 2.87
N GLN A 248 -5.54 43.06 1.84
CA GLN A 248 -6.24 41.81 1.55
C GLN A 248 -5.48 40.54 2.02
N PHE A 249 -4.23 40.67 2.47
CA PHE A 249 -3.33 39.57 2.82
C PHE A 249 -3.22 38.51 1.69
N ASN A 250 -3.03 38.98 0.45
CA ASN A 250 -3.01 38.09 -0.73
C ASN A 250 -1.70 37.33 -0.90
N GLY A 251 -0.56 37.88 -0.49
CA GLY A 251 0.72 37.16 -0.47
C GLY A 251 0.80 35.97 0.52
N VAL A 252 -0.17 35.83 1.44
CA VAL A 252 -0.18 34.76 2.46
C VAL A 252 -0.96 33.52 1.96
N SER A 253 -0.29 32.66 1.21
CA SER A 253 -0.86 31.42 0.65
C SER A 253 -0.65 30.21 1.58
N SER A 254 -1.56 29.98 2.54
CA SER A 254 -1.73 28.70 3.29
C SER A 254 -2.79 28.72 4.42
N LEU A 255 -3.45 29.85 4.69
CA LEU A 255 -4.38 30.03 5.82
C LEU A 255 -5.82 29.61 5.49
N SER A 256 -6.60 29.26 6.54
CA SER A 256 -8.05 29.06 6.42
C SER A 256 -8.76 30.36 6.01
N GLN A 257 -9.95 30.24 5.42
CA GLN A 257 -10.78 31.39 5.08
C GLN A 257 -11.18 32.21 6.32
N GLN A 258 -11.34 31.57 7.48
CA GLN A 258 -11.56 32.23 8.77
C GLN A 258 -10.30 32.97 9.25
N ASP A 259 -9.15 32.27 9.34
CA ASP A 259 -7.87 32.86 9.74
C ASP A 259 -7.51 34.09 8.89
N LYS A 260 -7.77 34.04 7.58
CA LYS A 260 -7.55 35.16 6.65
C LYS A 260 -8.55 36.31 6.84
N GLN A 261 -9.71 36.11 7.47
CA GLN A 261 -10.58 37.19 7.93
C GLN A 261 -10.08 37.79 9.25
N ASP A 262 -9.75 36.97 10.23
CA ASP A 262 -9.23 37.44 11.52
C ASP A 262 -7.91 38.21 11.36
N LEU A 263 -7.02 37.77 10.47
CA LEU A 263 -5.78 38.49 10.12
C LEU A 263 -6.08 39.84 9.44
N LYS A 264 -7.09 39.93 8.57
CA LYS A 264 -7.52 41.20 7.94
C LYS A 264 -8.03 42.19 8.98
N ILE A 265 -8.85 41.74 9.92
CA ILE A 265 -9.40 42.58 11.00
C ILE A 265 -8.26 43.08 11.89
N LEU A 266 -7.40 42.17 12.36
CA LEU A 266 -6.28 42.47 13.25
C LEU A 266 -5.24 43.39 12.60
N GLY A 267 -4.90 43.15 11.33
CA GLY A 267 -3.98 43.98 10.55
C GLY A 267 -4.52 45.39 10.29
N ARG A 268 -5.81 45.54 9.98
CA ARG A 268 -6.45 46.86 9.81
C ARG A 268 -6.49 47.65 11.13
N ALA A 269 -6.87 47.00 12.23
CA ALA A 269 -6.87 47.63 13.55
C ALA A 269 -5.47 48.10 13.97
N TYR A 270 -4.44 47.27 13.76
CA TYR A 270 -3.06 47.64 14.08
C TYR A 270 -2.49 48.71 13.14
N PHE A 271 -2.88 48.72 11.86
CA PHE A 271 -2.51 49.80 10.93
C PHE A 271 -3.12 51.15 11.34
N ILE A 272 -4.42 51.20 11.67
CA ILE A 272 -5.09 52.43 12.15
C ILE A 272 -4.42 52.95 13.42
N TYR A 273 -4.10 52.04 14.36
CA TYR A 273 -3.34 52.39 15.55
C TYR A 273 -1.98 53.00 15.23
N LEU A 274 -1.16 52.35 14.39
CA LEU A 274 0.17 52.83 14.03
C LEU A 274 0.15 54.17 13.27
N PHE A 275 -0.86 54.37 12.41
CA PHE A 275 -1.08 55.61 11.67
C PHE A 275 -1.33 56.80 12.62
N ILE A 276 -2.18 56.63 13.64
CA ILE A 276 -2.45 57.66 14.66
C ILE A 276 -1.22 57.85 15.57
N TYR A 277 -0.63 56.75 16.04
CA TYR A 277 0.53 56.73 16.94
C TYR A 277 1.75 57.49 16.36
N SER A 278 2.11 57.20 15.10
CA SER A 278 3.30 57.77 14.46
C SER A 278 3.21 59.30 14.29
N GLY A 279 2.00 59.83 14.08
CA GLY A 279 1.77 61.28 14.01
C GLY A 279 2.17 62.01 15.30
N LEU A 280 1.93 61.41 16.47
CA LEU A 280 2.33 62.00 17.75
C LEU A 280 3.83 61.85 18.03
N GLU A 281 4.42 60.69 17.69
CA GLU A 281 5.84 60.40 17.92
C GLU A 281 6.77 61.49 17.34
N PHE A 282 6.50 61.92 16.10
CA PHE A 282 7.29 62.97 15.44
C PHE A 282 6.88 64.39 15.82
N THR A 283 5.63 64.65 16.26
CA THR A 283 5.17 66.01 16.57
C THR A 283 5.37 66.42 18.03
N LEU A 284 5.44 65.48 18.97
CA LEU A 284 5.50 65.76 20.41
C LEU A 284 6.73 66.57 20.83
N THR A 285 7.88 66.38 20.18
CA THR A 285 9.09 67.21 20.39
C THR A 285 8.82 68.66 20.00
N PHE A 286 8.34 68.91 18.79
CA PHE A 286 8.03 70.26 18.32
C PHE A 286 6.91 70.92 19.12
N LEU A 287 5.87 70.17 19.50
CA LEU A 287 4.78 70.66 20.35
C LEU A 287 5.30 71.13 21.71
N THR A 288 6.13 70.32 22.38
CA THR A 288 6.73 70.69 23.67
C THR A 288 7.75 71.82 23.56
N HIS A 289 8.47 71.90 22.44
CA HIS A 289 9.40 73.00 22.18
C HIS A 289 8.66 74.34 21.95
N HIS A 290 7.66 74.36 21.07
CA HIS A 290 7.00 75.59 20.64
C HIS A 290 5.89 76.07 21.58
N THR A 291 5.14 75.17 22.22
CA THR A 291 4.01 75.53 23.11
C THR A 291 4.45 75.68 24.57
N PHE A 292 5.41 74.86 25.03
CA PHE A 292 5.85 74.83 26.43
C PHE A 292 7.28 75.34 26.65
N GLY A 293 8.00 75.72 25.59
CA GLY A 293 9.38 76.21 25.68
C GLY A 293 10.39 75.16 26.13
N PHE A 294 10.08 73.86 26.00
CA PHE A 294 10.95 72.80 26.53
C PHE A 294 12.33 72.81 25.85
N THR A 295 13.36 72.82 26.68
CA THR A 295 14.75 72.52 26.29
C THR A 295 14.89 71.05 25.89
N SER A 296 15.92 70.72 25.11
CA SER A 296 16.23 69.34 24.74
C SER A 296 16.39 68.41 25.96
N MET A 297 16.87 68.94 27.09
CA MET A 297 16.97 68.19 28.34
C MET A 297 15.59 67.86 28.95
N GLN A 298 14.65 68.80 28.93
CA GLN A 298 13.27 68.55 29.39
C GLN A 298 12.52 67.59 28.45
N GLN A 299 12.75 67.66 27.13
CA GLN A 299 12.26 66.67 26.17
C GLN A 299 12.85 65.27 26.43
N GLY A 300 14.15 65.19 26.77
CA GLY A 300 14.80 63.95 27.15
C GLY A 300 14.19 63.33 28.42
N TRP A 301 13.94 64.13 29.46
CA TRP A 301 13.23 63.68 30.67
C TRP A 301 11.79 63.22 30.40
N MET A 302 11.08 63.88 29.48
CA MET A 302 9.77 63.45 29.00
C MET A 302 9.85 62.05 28.35
N PHE A 303 10.80 61.83 27.43
CA PHE A 303 11.00 60.50 26.81
C PHE A 303 11.44 59.43 27.81
N LEU A 304 12.27 59.76 28.81
CA LEU A 304 12.58 58.87 29.92
C LEU A 304 11.31 58.46 30.67
N GLY A 305 10.41 59.39 31.00
CA GLY A 305 9.14 59.09 31.66
C GLY A 305 8.21 58.21 30.81
N ILE A 306 8.14 58.45 29.50
CA ILE A 306 7.39 57.63 28.54
C ILE A 306 7.95 56.20 28.50
N GLY A 307 9.23 56.07 28.19
CA GLY A 307 9.87 54.77 27.97
C GLY A 307 10.01 53.94 29.25
N LEU A 308 10.19 54.57 30.42
CA LEU A 308 10.19 53.89 31.72
C LEU A 308 8.81 53.33 32.06
N THR A 309 7.75 54.12 31.81
CA THR A 309 6.36 53.66 31.95
C THR A 309 6.09 52.46 31.05
N MET A 310 6.51 52.53 29.77
CA MET A 310 6.38 51.40 28.84
C MET A 310 7.19 50.18 29.32
N ALA A 311 8.44 50.35 29.74
CA ALA A 311 9.31 49.25 30.16
C ALA A 311 8.77 48.51 31.40
N ILE A 312 8.27 49.25 32.40
CA ILE A 312 7.65 48.68 33.61
C ILE A 312 6.38 47.90 33.25
N LEU A 313 5.51 48.46 32.41
CA LEU A 313 4.26 47.80 32.02
C LEU A 313 4.51 46.59 31.11
N GLN A 314 5.32 46.73 30.06
CA GLN A 314 5.64 45.64 29.14
C GLN A 314 6.42 44.50 29.83
N GLY A 315 7.47 44.84 30.59
CA GLY A 315 8.33 43.86 31.24
C GLY A 315 7.71 43.19 32.47
N GLY A 316 6.96 43.97 33.27
CA GLY A 316 6.31 43.51 34.50
C GLY A 316 4.92 42.95 34.26
N TRP A 317 3.93 43.80 33.94
CA TRP A 317 2.51 43.42 33.95
C TRP A 317 2.09 42.65 32.69
N VAL A 318 2.30 43.24 31.51
CA VAL A 318 1.79 42.74 30.22
C VAL A 318 2.36 41.36 29.87
N ARG A 319 3.62 41.10 30.26
CA ARG A 319 4.29 39.79 30.08
C ARG A 319 3.63 38.62 30.83
N HIS A 320 2.81 38.90 31.85
CA HIS A 320 2.11 37.89 32.66
C HIS A 320 0.64 37.71 32.27
N ILE A 321 0.14 38.41 31.24
CA ILE A 321 -1.24 38.28 30.77
C ILE A 321 -1.48 36.85 30.22
N PRO A 322 -2.54 36.14 30.69
CA PRO A 322 -2.89 34.83 30.15
C PRO A 322 -3.47 34.94 28.72
N PRO A 323 -3.26 33.94 27.86
CA PRO A 323 -3.52 34.05 26.42
C PRO A 323 -5.00 34.27 26.06
N ASN A 324 -5.95 33.96 26.95
CA ASN A 324 -7.37 34.25 26.77
C ASN A 324 -7.72 35.74 26.96
N ARG A 325 -6.93 36.52 27.72
CA ARG A 325 -7.21 37.95 28.01
C ARG A 325 -6.49 38.94 27.08
N THR A 326 -5.60 38.47 26.19
CA THR A 326 -4.82 39.37 25.31
C THR A 326 -5.67 40.16 24.33
N LYS A 327 -6.84 39.66 23.90
CA LYS A 327 -7.77 40.42 23.04
C LYS A 327 -8.37 41.62 23.78
N ALA A 328 -9.08 41.37 24.87
CA ALA A 328 -9.74 42.42 25.67
C ALA A 328 -8.76 43.49 26.19
N ILE A 329 -7.53 43.11 26.55
CA ILE A 329 -6.51 44.08 26.98
C ILE A 329 -5.97 44.91 25.81
N SER A 330 -5.88 44.33 24.60
CA SER A 330 -5.53 45.11 23.41
C SER A 330 -6.65 46.08 23.01
N GLU A 331 -7.92 45.66 23.13
CA GLU A 331 -9.09 46.51 22.90
C GLU A 331 -9.16 47.67 23.91
N LEU A 332 -8.93 47.39 25.20
CA LEU A 332 -8.82 48.43 26.23
C LEU A 332 -7.67 49.42 25.93
N GLY A 333 -6.52 48.91 25.45
CA GLY A 333 -5.40 49.75 25.02
C GLY A 333 -5.77 50.67 23.85
N LEU A 334 -6.52 50.18 22.86
CA LEU A 334 -7.04 50.98 21.74
C LEU A 334 -8.03 52.05 22.20
N TRP A 335 -8.92 51.76 23.15
CA TRP A 335 -9.81 52.78 23.72
C TRP A 335 -9.06 53.84 24.53
N LEU A 336 -7.97 53.47 25.20
CA LEU A 336 -7.16 54.37 26.03
C LEU A 336 -6.35 55.41 25.22
N ILE A 337 -6.12 55.18 23.92
CA ILE A 337 -5.38 56.14 23.07
C ILE A 337 -6.17 57.44 22.84
N ILE A 338 -7.51 57.36 22.80
CA ILE A 338 -8.40 58.49 22.51
C ILE A 338 -8.30 59.58 23.59
N PRO A 339 -8.53 59.30 24.90
CA PRO A 339 -8.36 60.32 25.94
C PRO A 339 -6.90 60.77 26.08
N ALA A 340 -5.91 59.93 25.77
CA ALA A 340 -4.50 60.34 25.79
C ALA A 340 -4.22 61.47 24.77
N PHE A 341 -4.67 61.31 23.52
CA PHE A 341 -4.54 62.35 22.49
C PHE A 341 -5.33 63.62 22.82
N ILE A 342 -6.56 63.49 23.37
CA ILE A 342 -7.35 64.65 23.79
C ILE A 342 -6.65 65.43 24.90
N CYS A 343 -6.12 64.74 25.92
CA CYS A 343 -5.36 65.38 27.01
C CYS A 343 -4.10 66.09 26.50
N ILE A 344 -3.37 65.53 25.54
CA ILE A 344 -2.18 66.18 24.96
C ILE A 344 -2.57 67.38 24.10
N GLY A 345 -3.61 67.26 23.26
CA GLY A 345 -4.05 68.34 22.36
C GLY A 345 -4.66 69.55 23.09
N VAL A 346 -5.28 69.34 24.26
CA VAL A 346 -5.87 70.39 25.10
C VAL A 346 -4.89 70.85 26.22
N ALA A 347 -3.68 70.30 26.29
CA ALA A 347 -2.72 70.64 27.33
C ALA A 347 -2.24 72.11 27.21
N THR A 348 -2.64 72.94 28.16
CA THR A 348 -2.11 74.31 28.38
C THR A 348 -1.08 74.39 29.50
N GLY A 349 -0.92 73.31 30.28
CA GLY A 349 0.00 73.24 31.42
C GLY A 349 0.63 71.86 31.58
N VAL A 350 1.85 71.82 32.13
CA VAL A 350 2.67 70.61 32.26
C VAL A 350 1.96 69.43 32.95
N PRO A 351 1.13 69.59 34.01
CA PRO A 351 0.44 68.45 34.62
C PRO A 351 -0.53 67.73 33.67
N VAL A 352 -1.26 68.48 32.82
CA VAL A 352 -2.21 67.91 31.84
C VAL A 352 -1.46 67.19 30.72
N LEU A 353 -0.36 67.79 30.25
CA LEU A 353 0.57 67.18 29.31
C LEU A 353 1.11 65.85 29.86
N CYS A 354 1.64 65.84 31.08
CA CYS A 354 2.15 64.63 31.74
C CYS A 354 1.08 63.54 31.91
N ALA A 355 -0.16 63.91 32.24
CA ALA A 355 -1.26 62.95 32.35
C ALA A 355 -1.61 62.32 30.99
N GLY A 356 -1.72 63.11 29.92
CA GLY A 356 -1.95 62.61 28.56
C GLY A 356 -0.80 61.73 28.06
N ILE A 357 0.44 62.13 28.30
CA ILE A 357 1.65 61.38 27.96
C ILE A 357 1.74 60.05 28.72
N PHE A 358 1.36 60.02 30.01
CA PHE A 358 1.28 58.78 30.78
C PHE A 358 0.24 57.83 30.18
N LEU A 359 -0.98 58.29 29.90
CA LEU A 359 -2.03 57.48 29.27
C LEU A 359 -1.60 56.94 27.90
N PHE A 360 -0.88 57.73 27.11
CA PHE A 360 -0.28 57.31 25.83
C PHE A 360 0.74 56.18 26.01
N ALA A 361 1.62 56.29 27.02
CA ALA A 361 2.59 55.24 27.34
C ALA A 361 1.92 53.94 27.82
N VAL A 362 0.85 54.03 28.63
CA VAL A 362 0.05 52.86 29.07
C VAL A 362 -0.63 52.18 27.88
N SER A 363 -1.33 52.95 27.04
CA SER A 363 -1.98 52.45 25.82
C SER A 363 -0.99 51.73 24.90
N THR A 364 0.16 52.35 24.62
CA THR A 364 1.20 51.78 23.76
C THR A 364 1.76 50.46 24.30
N ALA A 365 2.04 50.39 25.61
CA ALA A 365 2.54 49.19 26.27
C ALA A 365 1.57 48.00 26.14
N MET A 366 0.25 48.27 26.14
CA MET A 366 -0.78 47.24 25.97
C MET A 366 -0.93 46.84 24.50
N VAL A 367 -1.14 47.81 23.59
CA VAL A 367 -1.50 47.52 22.19
C VAL A 367 -0.35 46.81 21.46
N VAL A 368 0.87 47.35 21.50
CA VAL A 368 2.00 46.81 20.71
C VAL A 368 2.29 45.36 21.09
N THR A 369 2.38 45.06 22.39
CA THR A 369 2.70 43.72 22.89
C THR A 369 1.55 42.73 22.71
N CYS A 370 0.30 43.13 22.95
CA CYS A 370 -0.85 42.24 22.77
C CYS A 370 -1.15 41.97 21.29
N MET A 371 -1.03 42.96 20.39
CA MET A 371 -1.23 42.77 18.95
C MET A 371 -0.21 41.78 18.35
N MET A 372 1.08 41.94 18.64
CA MET A 372 2.10 40.96 18.21
C MET A 372 1.81 39.55 18.76
N THR A 373 1.36 39.46 20.01
CA THR A 373 0.98 38.17 20.64
C THR A 373 -0.26 37.53 19.99
N LEU A 374 -1.20 38.32 19.48
CA LEU A 374 -2.37 37.83 18.73
C LEU A 374 -1.97 37.37 17.32
N VAL A 375 -1.20 38.19 16.58
CA VAL A 375 -0.72 37.85 15.22
C VAL A 375 0.07 36.53 15.23
N THR A 376 0.93 36.29 16.22
CA THR A 376 1.72 35.04 16.30
C THR A 376 0.92 33.75 16.51
N ARG A 377 -0.41 33.82 16.71
CA ARG A 377 -1.32 32.66 16.68
C ARG A 377 -1.93 32.41 15.30
N ILE A 378 -2.07 33.45 14.48
CA ILE A 378 -2.68 33.38 13.15
C ILE A 378 -1.57 33.07 12.14
N GLY A 379 -1.20 31.79 12.08
CA GLY A 379 -0.17 31.27 11.19
C GLY A 379 -0.38 29.77 10.94
N PRO A 380 0.27 29.18 9.92
CA PRO A 380 0.03 27.79 9.54
C PRO A 380 0.50 26.79 10.62
N GLU A 381 -0.42 26.34 11.48
CA GLU A 381 -0.21 25.26 12.46
C GLU A 381 -0.12 23.87 11.81
N HIS A 382 0.68 23.72 10.74
CA HIS A 382 0.72 22.50 9.94
C HIS A 382 1.31 21.27 10.67
N GLN A 383 1.72 21.45 11.94
CA GLN A 383 2.14 20.40 12.86
C GLN A 383 1.28 20.28 14.14
N LYS A 384 0.22 21.08 14.38
CA LYS A 384 -0.55 20.98 15.66
C LYS A 384 -2.06 20.93 15.53
N GLY A 385 -2.67 21.80 14.72
CA GLY A 385 -4.05 21.59 14.27
C GLY A 385 -4.21 20.20 13.63
N ASN A 386 -3.23 19.78 12.84
CA ASN A 386 -3.14 18.42 12.29
C ASN A 386 -3.01 17.33 13.37
N GLU A 387 -2.15 17.47 14.39
CA GLU A 387 -1.98 16.44 15.44
C GLU A 387 -3.28 16.20 16.20
N GLN A 388 -3.97 17.25 16.65
CA GLN A 388 -5.24 17.11 17.37
C GLN A 388 -6.41 16.70 16.46
N TYR A 389 -6.46 17.17 15.20
CA TYR A 389 -7.46 16.71 14.24
C TYR A 389 -7.26 15.22 13.89
N ILE A 390 -6.02 14.76 13.72
CA ILE A 390 -5.71 13.36 13.42
C ILE A 390 -5.98 12.45 14.61
N ALA A 391 -5.61 12.86 15.83
CA ALA A 391 -5.98 12.13 17.05
C ALA A 391 -7.50 12.06 17.23
N GLY A 392 -8.22 13.16 16.95
CA GLY A 392 -9.69 13.18 16.94
C GLY A 392 -10.29 12.25 15.89
N LEU A 393 -9.79 12.31 14.65
CA LEU A 393 -10.22 11.45 13.53
C LEU A 393 -10.02 9.95 13.83
N ILE A 394 -8.89 9.59 14.47
CA ILE A 394 -8.60 8.22 14.87
C ILE A 394 -9.48 7.79 16.05
N GLY A 395 -9.73 8.68 17.01
CA GLY A 395 -10.72 8.48 18.07
C GLY A 395 -12.12 8.20 17.50
N SER A 396 -12.59 9.02 16.55
CA SER A 396 -13.87 8.83 15.87
C SER A 396 -13.92 7.53 15.05
N LEU A 397 -12.85 7.21 14.30
CA LEU A 397 -12.77 5.95 13.54
C LEU A 397 -12.86 4.72 14.46
N ILE A 398 -12.17 4.76 15.60
CA ILE A 398 -12.22 3.68 16.60
C ILE A 398 -13.62 3.62 17.24
N GLN A 399 -14.21 4.76 17.58
CA GLN A 399 -15.57 4.84 18.14
C GLN A 399 -16.63 4.33 17.13
N GLU A 400 -16.47 4.58 15.83
CA GLU A 400 -17.36 4.08 14.79
C GLU A 400 -17.22 2.55 14.62
N LEU A 401 -15.99 2.02 14.68
CA LEU A 401 -15.74 0.57 14.71
C LEU A 401 -16.34 -0.09 15.96
N GLU A 402 -16.17 0.51 17.15
CA GLU A 402 -16.76 0.04 18.41
C GLU A 402 -18.30 0.11 18.38
N THR A 403 -18.88 1.16 17.79
CA THR A 403 -20.33 1.26 17.55
C THR A 403 -20.82 0.15 16.61
N LYS A 404 -20.08 -0.12 15.53
CA LYS A 404 -20.40 -1.17 14.55
C LYS A 404 -20.26 -2.59 15.13
N ILE A 405 -19.28 -2.81 16.00
CA ILE A 405 -19.13 -4.04 16.81
C ILE A 405 -20.36 -4.25 17.71
N ASN A 406 -20.83 -3.20 18.38
CA ASN A 406 -21.96 -3.29 19.29
C ASN A 406 -23.27 -3.61 18.55
N ASN A 407 -23.53 -2.94 17.41
CA ASN A 407 -24.73 -3.14 16.60
C ASN A 407 -24.80 -4.50 15.87
N ILE A 408 -23.72 -5.28 15.84
CA ILE A 408 -23.75 -6.65 15.31
C ILE A 408 -24.36 -7.59 16.37
N HIS A 409 -25.63 -7.94 16.18
CA HIS A 409 -26.38 -8.88 17.02
C HIS A 409 -26.61 -10.26 16.35
N ASN A 410 -26.53 -10.36 15.02
CA ASN A 410 -26.73 -11.64 14.31
C ASN A 410 -25.53 -12.60 14.52
N GLY A 411 -25.84 -13.88 14.78
CA GLY A 411 -24.85 -14.94 15.00
C GLY A 411 -23.87 -15.13 13.84
N ASP A 412 -24.35 -15.05 12.60
CA ASP A 412 -23.53 -15.25 11.39
C ASP A 412 -22.38 -14.25 11.25
N LEU A 413 -22.51 -13.07 11.88
CA LEU A 413 -21.48 -12.03 11.89
C LEU A 413 -20.61 -12.06 13.17
N PHE A 414 -20.71 -13.07 14.02
CA PHE A 414 -19.88 -13.21 15.23
C PHE A 414 -18.38 -13.22 14.91
N LEU A 415 -17.95 -13.89 13.84
CA LEU A 415 -16.55 -13.88 13.40
C LEU A 415 -16.07 -12.48 12.96
N MET A 416 -16.93 -11.71 12.29
CA MET A 416 -16.66 -10.32 11.93
C MET A 416 -16.54 -9.46 13.20
N LYS A 417 -17.45 -9.63 14.17
CA LYS A 417 -17.43 -8.93 15.46
C LYS A 417 -16.10 -9.16 16.21
N LEU A 418 -15.67 -10.43 16.30
CA LEU A 418 -14.40 -10.81 16.92
C LEU A 418 -13.18 -10.20 16.20
N LYS A 419 -13.17 -10.23 14.86
CA LYS A 419 -12.07 -9.67 14.06
C LYS A 419 -12.01 -8.15 14.09
N LEU A 420 -13.15 -7.46 14.18
CA LEU A 420 -13.19 -6.01 14.38
C LEU A 420 -12.69 -5.62 15.78
N GLN A 421 -13.03 -6.38 16.83
CA GLN A 421 -12.49 -6.18 18.18
C GLN A 421 -10.96 -6.36 18.23
N GLU A 422 -10.44 -7.40 17.58
CA GLU A 422 -8.99 -7.61 17.44
C GLU A 422 -8.31 -6.48 16.66
N ALA A 423 -8.92 -6.00 15.58
CA ALA A 423 -8.42 -4.87 14.79
C ALA A 423 -8.39 -3.57 15.60
N VAL A 424 -9.45 -3.24 16.35
CA VAL A 424 -9.50 -2.06 17.23
C VAL A 424 -8.38 -2.10 18.28
N LYS A 425 -8.14 -3.27 18.90
CA LYS A 425 -7.05 -3.46 19.87
C LYS A 425 -5.67 -3.22 19.23
N LEU A 426 -5.46 -3.71 18.01
CA LEU A 426 -4.23 -3.50 17.24
C LEU A 426 -4.06 -2.04 16.78
N PHE A 427 -5.14 -1.34 16.42
CA PHE A 427 -5.08 0.09 16.07
C PHE A 427 -4.64 0.93 17.27
N ARG A 428 -5.28 0.74 18.43
CA ARG A 428 -4.90 1.41 19.69
C ARG A 428 -3.43 1.16 20.04
N GLN A 429 -3.02 -0.11 20.14
CA GLN A 429 -1.65 -0.50 20.51
C GLN A 429 -0.56 0.05 19.58
N LYS A 430 -0.88 0.32 18.30
CA LYS A 430 0.11 0.70 17.28
C LYS A 430 0.11 2.19 16.92
N TYR A 431 -0.96 2.92 17.20
CA TYR A 431 -1.14 4.30 16.72
C TYR A 431 -1.68 5.30 17.76
N ASP A 432 -1.99 4.89 18.99
CA ASP A 432 -2.30 5.85 20.07
C ASP A 432 -1.07 6.74 20.41
N GLU A 433 0.15 6.17 20.31
CA GLU A 433 1.43 6.88 20.50
C GLU A 433 1.89 7.68 19.26
N ASP A 434 1.47 7.28 18.04
CA ASP A 434 1.77 7.98 16.78
C ASP A 434 0.54 8.03 15.85
N PRO A 435 -0.41 8.95 16.13
CA PRO A 435 -1.59 9.16 15.29
C PRO A 435 -1.25 9.59 13.86
N LEU A 436 -0.16 10.35 13.69
CA LEU A 436 0.30 10.87 12.39
C LEU A 436 0.59 9.73 11.40
N ARG A 437 1.21 8.65 11.86
CA ARG A 437 1.56 7.50 11.01
C ARG A 437 0.35 6.77 10.43
N LEU A 438 -0.74 6.63 11.20
CA LEU A 438 -1.97 6.03 10.66
C LEU A 438 -2.61 6.94 9.62
N PHE A 439 -2.70 8.25 9.86
CA PHE A 439 -3.22 9.21 8.86
C PHE A 439 -2.41 9.22 7.57
N HIS A 440 -1.07 9.22 7.65
CA HIS A 440 -0.22 9.12 6.46
C HIS A 440 -0.40 7.79 5.71
N THR A 441 -0.62 6.68 6.44
CA THR A 441 -0.91 5.37 5.84
C THR A 441 -2.26 5.39 5.10
N ILE A 442 -3.34 5.88 5.75
CA ILE A 442 -4.67 5.99 5.14
C ILE A 442 -4.64 6.90 3.90
N ARG A 443 -4.01 8.07 4.01
CA ARG A 443 -3.83 9.01 2.88
C ARG A 443 -3.02 8.39 1.74
N TYR A 444 -2.01 7.57 2.05
CA TYR A 444 -1.23 6.86 1.04
C TYR A 444 -2.05 5.76 0.36
N CYS A 445 -2.84 4.98 1.10
CA CYS A 445 -3.74 3.97 0.54
C CYS A 445 -4.77 4.60 -0.38
N LEU A 446 -5.57 5.56 0.10
CA LEU A 446 -6.58 6.27 -0.71
C LEU A 446 -5.96 6.96 -1.92
N GLY A 447 -4.80 7.61 -1.75
CA GLY A 447 -4.05 8.24 -2.84
C GLY A 447 -3.37 7.27 -3.82
N THR A 448 -3.33 5.97 -3.49
CA THR A 448 -2.90 4.89 -4.39
C THR A 448 -4.10 4.25 -5.06
N GLU A 449 -5.19 4.01 -4.33
CA GLU A 449 -6.48 3.53 -4.86
C GLU A 449 -7.03 4.49 -5.93
N MET A 450 -7.05 5.81 -5.68
CA MET A 450 -7.45 6.79 -6.69
C MET A 450 -6.57 6.75 -7.95
N LYS A 451 -5.27 6.43 -7.83
CA LYS A 451 -4.38 6.25 -8.99
C LYS A 451 -4.66 4.96 -9.73
N LEU A 452 -4.94 3.87 -9.02
CA LEU A 452 -5.28 2.57 -9.61
C LEU A 452 -6.64 2.62 -10.31
N VAL A 453 -7.64 3.29 -9.74
CA VAL A 453 -8.94 3.57 -10.37
C VAL A 453 -8.74 4.40 -11.64
N ALA A 454 -8.05 5.54 -11.57
CA ALA A 454 -7.77 6.37 -12.74
C ALA A 454 -6.95 5.62 -13.81
N GLN A 455 -6.04 4.73 -13.44
CA GLN A 455 -5.32 3.86 -14.38
C GLN A 455 -6.24 2.81 -15.02
N ALA A 456 -7.14 2.20 -14.25
CA ALA A 456 -8.13 1.25 -14.75
C ALA A 456 -9.14 1.90 -15.71
N GLU A 457 -9.62 3.10 -15.40
CA GLU A 457 -10.49 3.90 -16.28
C GLU A 457 -9.81 4.22 -17.62
N ASN A 458 -8.52 4.60 -17.60
CA ASN A 458 -7.74 4.82 -18.82
C ASN A 458 -7.43 3.52 -19.60
N LEU A 459 -7.33 2.37 -18.92
CA LEU A 459 -7.16 1.06 -19.56
C LEU A 459 -8.47 0.48 -20.12
N GLY A 460 -9.63 0.93 -19.62
CA GLY A 460 -10.96 0.45 -20.02
C GLY A 460 -11.26 0.60 -21.51
N ASN A 461 -10.67 1.59 -22.18
CA ASN A 461 -10.80 1.79 -23.62
C ASN A 461 -9.97 0.82 -24.49
N THR A 462 -9.11 -0.01 -23.90
CA THR A 462 -8.13 -0.83 -24.65
C THR A 462 -8.14 -2.33 -24.32
N PHE A 463 -8.71 -2.75 -23.17
CA PHE A 463 -8.60 -4.12 -22.65
C PHE A 463 -9.90 -4.95 -22.62
N ILE A 464 -10.85 -4.67 -23.53
CA ILE A 464 -12.16 -5.34 -23.57
C ILE A 464 -12.08 -6.85 -23.89
N SER A 465 -10.94 -7.37 -24.37
CA SER A 465 -10.80 -8.71 -24.94
C SER A 465 -10.33 -9.83 -23.99
N SER A 466 -9.50 -9.57 -22.96
CA SER A 466 -8.91 -10.64 -22.14
C SER A 466 -9.77 -11.06 -20.95
N ASP A 467 -10.07 -10.13 -20.04
CA ASP A 467 -10.69 -10.51 -18.76
C ASP A 467 -12.18 -10.82 -18.86
N LYS A 468 -12.84 -10.41 -19.95
CA LYS A 468 -14.15 -10.96 -20.32
C LYS A 468 -14.09 -12.47 -20.57
N ILE A 469 -13.01 -13.02 -21.14
CA ILE A 469 -12.89 -14.48 -21.34
C ILE A 469 -12.73 -15.20 -20.00
N ASN A 470 -11.99 -14.62 -19.06
CA ASN A 470 -11.85 -15.17 -17.70
C ASN A 470 -13.19 -15.10 -16.91
N LEU A 471 -13.92 -13.99 -17.01
CA LEU A 471 -15.25 -13.87 -16.41
C LEU A 471 -16.27 -14.83 -17.05
N ILE A 472 -16.24 -15.01 -18.37
CA ILE A 472 -17.06 -15.98 -19.10
C ILE A 472 -16.71 -17.42 -18.70
N LYS A 473 -15.43 -17.74 -18.43
CA LYS A 473 -15.02 -19.03 -17.84
C LYS A 473 -15.49 -19.23 -16.40
N MET A 474 -15.60 -18.17 -15.58
CA MET A 474 -16.13 -18.27 -14.22
C MET A 474 -17.65 -18.39 -14.17
N SER A 475 -18.38 -17.78 -15.12
CA SER A 475 -19.80 -18.08 -15.33
C SER A 475 -19.95 -19.43 -16.02
N GLY A 476 -20.01 -20.51 -15.24
CA GLY A 476 -20.04 -21.90 -15.72
C GLY A 476 -20.97 -22.12 -16.91
N ASN A 477 -20.45 -22.78 -17.94
CA ASN A 477 -20.98 -22.86 -19.31
C ASN A 477 -22.52 -23.01 -19.38
N PRO A 478 -23.28 -21.92 -19.68
CA PRO A 478 -24.73 -21.92 -19.51
C PRO A 478 -25.47 -22.83 -20.49
N GLU A 479 -24.83 -23.13 -21.64
CA GLU A 479 -25.32 -24.10 -22.63
C GLU A 479 -25.46 -25.50 -22.02
N ILE A 480 -24.49 -25.93 -21.21
CA ILE A 480 -24.51 -27.24 -20.53
C ILE A 480 -25.68 -27.30 -19.54
N GLY A 481 -25.96 -26.20 -18.82
CA GLY A 481 -27.13 -26.08 -17.95
C GLY A 481 -28.47 -26.22 -18.70
N GLN A 482 -28.58 -25.58 -19.87
CA GLN A 482 -29.78 -25.68 -20.72
C GLN A 482 -29.97 -27.08 -21.31
N LEU A 483 -28.89 -27.72 -21.76
CA LEU A 483 -28.93 -29.09 -22.30
C LEU A 483 -29.31 -30.11 -21.21
N LEU A 484 -28.79 -29.96 -19.99
CA LEU A 484 -29.21 -30.76 -18.83
C LEU A 484 -30.69 -30.55 -18.49
N ALA A 485 -31.21 -29.31 -18.53
CA ALA A 485 -32.62 -29.03 -18.28
C ALA A 485 -33.52 -29.68 -19.34
N CYS A 486 -33.17 -29.57 -20.63
CA CYS A 486 -33.89 -30.22 -21.73
C CYS A 486 -33.94 -31.75 -21.60
N LEU A 487 -32.83 -32.37 -21.17
CA LEU A 487 -32.78 -33.81 -20.93
C LEU A 487 -33.57 -34.24 -19.68
N LYS A 488 -33.62 -33.43 -18.62
CA LYS A 488 -34.49 -33.69 -17.46
C LYS A 488 -35.97 -33.60 -17.81
N GLN A 489 -36.38 -32.65 -18.65
CA GLN A 489 -37.76 -32.60 -19.16
C GLN A 489 -38.10 -33.86 -19.98
N ARG A 490 -37.24 -34.24 -20.93
CA ARG A 490 -37.39 -35.47 -21.73
C ARG A 490 -37.46 -36.74 -20.89
N LEU A 491 -36.77 -36.78 -19.75
CA LEU A 491 -36.86 -37.90 -18.81
C LEU A 491 -38.28 -38.07 -18.25
N CYS A 492 -38.95 -36.96 -17.91
CA CYS A 492 -40.36 -36.97 -17.53
C CYS A 492 -41.27 -37.37 -18.71
N ASP A 493 -41.04 -36.83 -19.91
CA ASP A 493 -41.82 -37.17 -21.12
C ASP A 493 -41.71 -38.68 -21.46
N ASN A 494 -40.53 -39.27 -21.26
CA ASN A 494 -40.28 -40.70 -21.43
C ASN A 494 -41.01 -41.52 -20.35
N MET A 495 -41.01 -41.09 -19.08
CA MET A 495 -41.79 -41.73 -18.01
C MET A 495 -43.31 -41.67 -18.29
N HIS A 496 -43.83 -40.54 -18.78
CA HIS A 496 -45.23 -40.43 -19.18
C HIS A 496 -45.56 -41.33 -20.38
N SER A 497 -44.66 -41.42 -21.36
CA SER A 497 -44.80 -42.33 -22.50
C SER A 497 -44.83 -43.79 -22.06
N LEU A 498 -44.00 -44.17 -21.09
CA LEU A 498 -43.94 -45.51 -20.50
C LEU A 498 -45.23 -45.86 -19.75
N ARG A 499 -45.73 -44.98 -18.87
CA ARG A 499 -47.00 -45.19 -18.16
C ARG A 499 -48.17 -45.36 -19.11
N LYS A 500 -48.25 -44.55 -20.18
CA LYS A 500 -49.27 -44.70 -21.21
C LYS A 500 -49.21 -46.05 -21.93
N ILE A 501 -48.01 -46.62 -22.12
CA ILE A 501 -47.85 -47.98 -22.67
C ILE A 501 -48.37 -49.03 -21.67
N GLU A 502 -48.11 -48.87 -20.37
CA GLU A 502 -48.64 -49.77 -19.33
C GLU A 502 -50.17 -49.67 -19.22
N GLU A 503 -50.73 -48.46 -19.12
CA GLU A 503 -52.18 -48.19 -19.08
C GLU A 503 -52.92 -48.79 -20.29
N GLU A 504 -52.40 -48.61 -21.50
CA GLU A 504 -52.99 -49.17 -22.73
C GLU A 504 -52.84 -50.70 -22.82
N GLN A 505 -51.77 -51.26 -22.26
CA GLN A 505 -51.52 -52.69 -22.19
C GLN A 505 -52.39 -53.39 -21.13
N GLU A 506 -52.65 -52.74 -19.99
CA GLU A 506 -53.62 -53.20 -18.99
C GLU A 506 -55.05 -53.10 -19.51
N ALA A 507 -55.41 -52.01 -20.20
CA ALA A 507 -56.70 -51.89 -20.87
C ALA A 507 -56.91 -52.99 -21.92
N PHE A 508 -55.90 -53.31 -22.72
CA PHE A 508 -55.95 -54.47 -23.62
C PHE A 508 -56.16 -55.77 -22.83
N ALA A 509 -55.43 -56.00 -21.73
CA ALA A 509 -55.54 -57.22 -20.94
C ALA A 509 -56.95 -57.41 -20.33
N LEU A 510 -57.59 -56.32 -19.88
CA LEU A 510 -58.98 -56.32 -19.41
C LEU A 510 -59.97 -56.68 -20.53
N HIS A 511 -59.89 -56.01 -21.68
CA HIS A 511 -60.75 -56.32 -22.83
C HIS A 511 -60.52 -57.75 -23.36
N TYR A 512 -59.30 -58.26 -23.28
CA TYR A 512 -58.96 -59.63 -23.66
C TYR A 512 -59.55 -60.64 -22.67
N HIS A 513 -59.48 -60.36 -21.37
CA HIS A 513 -60.16 -61.17 -20.36
C HIS A 513 -61.68 -61.20 -20.59
N ASP A 514 -62.33 -60.04 -20.80
CA ASP A 514 -63.76 -59.99 -21.14
C ASP A 514 -64.09 -60.76 -22.43
N CYS A 515 -63.25 -60.68 -23.46
CA CYS A 515 -63.41 -61.50 -24.67
C CYS A 515 -63.32 -63.01 -24.40
N THR A 516 -62.37 -63.46 -23.57
CA THR A 516 -62.27 -64.89 -23.21
C THR A 516 -63.47 -65.36 -22.37
N LYS A 517 -63.95 -64.54 -21.42
CA LYS A 517 -65.16 -64.77 -20.62
C LYS A 517 -66.43 -64.82 -21.49
N LEU A 518 -66.52 -63.95 -22.50
CA LEU A 518 -67.60 -63.93 -23.47
C LEU A 518 -67.57 -65.16 -24.39
N ASN A 519 -66.40 -65.59 -24.84
CA ASN A 519 -66.22 -66.84 -25.59
C ASN A 519 -66.64 -68.07 -24.75
N ALA A 520 -66.26 -68.15 -23.48
CA ALA A 520 -66.70 -69.22 -22.57
C ALA A 520 -68.23 -69.21 -22.36
N THR A 521 -68.83 -68.03 -22.26
CA THR A 521 -70.30 -67.85 -22.17
C THR A 521 -71.00 -68.32 -23.46
N LEU A 522 -70.45 -68.00 -24.63
CA LEU A 522 -70.94 -68.47 -25.93
C LEU A 522 -70.79 -69.99 -26.11
N GLN A 523 -69.71 -70.59 -25.59
CA GLN A 523 -69.53 -72.05 -25.55
C GLN A 523 -70.57 -72.73 -24.64
N HIS A 524 -70.83 -72.17 -23.46
CA HIS A 524 -71.87 -72.68 -22.55
C HIS A 524 -73.28 -72.55 -23.15
N LEU A 525 -73.58 -71.46 -23.86
CA LEU A 525 -74.85 -71.32 -24.60
C LEU A 525 -74.98 -72.28 -25.78
N ALA A 526 -73.87 -72.82 -26.31
CA ALA A 526 -73.90 -73.80 -27.40
C ALA A 526 -74.29 -75.22 -26.95
N THR A 527 -74.29 -75.52 -25.63
CA THR A 527 -74.70 -76.83 -25.08
C THR A 527 -76.16 -76.87 -24.59
N GLN A 528 -76.89 -75.75 -24.67
CA GLN A 528 -78.28 -75.64 -24.23
C GLN A 528 -79.29 -75.83 -25.39
N PRO A 529 -80.53 -76.30 -25.10
CA PRO A 529 -81.57 -76.42 -26.11
C PRO A 529 -81.98 -75.08 -26.72
N GLN A 530 -82.32 -75.08 -28.02
CA GLN A 530 -82.61 -73.87 -28.79
C GLN A 530 -84.05 -73.37 -28.59
N ASN A 531 -84.23 -72.49 -27.61
CA ASN A 531 -85.40 -71.60 -27.54
C ASN A 531 -85.15 -70.31 -28.34
N HIS A 532 -86.22 -69.66 -28.81
CA HIS A 532 -86.13 -68.42 -29.61
C HIS A 532 -85.36 -67.29 -28.90
N GLN A 533 -85.59 -67.12 -27.58
CA GLN A 533 -84.81 -66.19 -26.75
C GLN A 533 -83.31 -66.53 -26.68
N ASN A 534 -82.93 -67.80 -26.68
CA ASN A 534 -81.51 -68.20 -26.63
C ASN A 534 -80.77 -67.85 -27.93
N LEU A 535 -81.48 -67.85 -29.07
CA LEU A 535 -80.93 -67.40 -30.36
C LEU A 535 -80.69 -65.89 -30.37
N GLU A 536 -81.65 -65.09 -29.92
CA GLU A 536 -81.52 -63.62 -29.82
C GLU A 536 -80.39 -63.21 -28.86
N VAL A 537 -80.31 -63.85 -27.68
CA VAL A 537 -79.20 -63.65 -26.72
C VAL A 537 -77.86 -64.03 -27.33
N LYS A 538 -77.77 -65.17 -28.03
CA LYS A 538 -76.55 -65.60 -28.71
C LYS A 538 -76.10 -64.63 -29.79
N GLU A 539 -77.03 -64.12 -30.61
CA GLU A 539 -76.70 -63.13 -31.64
C GLU A 539 -76.21 -61.81 -31.04
N LYS A 540 -76.87 -61.33 -29.98
CA LYS A 540 -76.45 -60.14 -29.23
C LYS A 540 -75.04 -60.29 -28.64
N LEU A 541 -74.73 -61.46 -28.07
CA LEU A 541 -73.38 -61.76 -27.54
C LEU A 541 -72.33 -61.91 -28.66
N LEU A 542 -72.70 -62.39 -29.85
CA LEU A 542 -71.81 -62.42 -31.01
C LEU A 542 -71.48 -61.02 -31.53
N ARG A 543 -72.47 -60.12 -31.64
CA ARG A 543 -72.23 -58.70 -31.99
C ARG A 543 -71.38 -57.99 -30.92
N GLN A 544 -71.59 -58.30 -29.64
CA GLN A 544 -70.75 -57.80 -28.55
C GLN A 544 -69.32 -58.34 -28.63
N LYS A 545 -69.13 -59.61 -29.03
CA LYS A 545 -67.82 -60.22 -29.24
C LYS A 545 -67.06 -59.51 -30.37
N GLU A 546 -67.70 -59.36 -31.53
CA GLU A 546 -67.10 -58.71 -32.70
C GLU A 546 -66.66 -57.27 -32.37
N HIS A 547 -67.46 -56.53 -31.59
CA HIS A 547 -67.09 -55.19 -31.12
C HIS A 547 -65.84 -55.19 -30.22
N ILE A 548 -65.72 -56.16 -29.29
CA ILE A 548 -64.54 -56.29 -28.42
C ILE A 548 -63.31 -56.75 -29.23
N GLU A 549 -63.47 -57.64 -30.21
CA GLU A 549 -62.37 -58.06 -31.09
C GLU A 549 -61.86 -56.91 -31.99
N GLN A 550 -62.75 -56.04 -32.47
CA GLN A 550 -62.37 -54.78 -33.14
C GLN A 550 -61.63 -53.82 -32.20
N GLN A 551 -62.12 -53.65 -30.96
CA GLN A 551 -61.43 -52.84 -29.93
C GLN A 551 -60.03 -53.38 -29.62
N LEU A 552 -59.88 -54.71 -29.46
CA LEU A 552 -58.60 -55.37 -29.22
C LEU A 552 -57.62 -55.17 -30.38
N SER A 553 -58.07 -55.32 -31.62
CA SER A 553 -57.23 -55.07 -32.81
C SER A 553 -56.72 -53.62 -32.84
N SER A 554 -57.58 -52.65 -32.57
CA SER A 554 -57.23 -51.22 -32.49
C SER A 554 -56.25 -50.93 -31.34
N LYS A 555 -56.49 -51.48 -30.15
CA LYS A 555 -55.61 -51.33 -28.97
C LYS A 555 -54.24 -51.97 -29.19
N LEU A 556 -54.16 -53.14 -29.84
CA LEU A 556 -52.89 -53.77 -30.21
C LEU A 556 -52.06 -52.89 -31.15
N ALA A 557 -52.69 -52.33 -32.19
CA ALA A 557 -52.02 -51.41 -33.11
C ALA A 557 -51.50 -50.15 -32.39
N LEU A 558 -52.29 -49.59 -31.46
CA LEU A 558 -51.89 -48.45 -30.63
C LEU A 558 -50.70 -48.78 -29.72
N VAL A 559 -50.72 -49.91 -29.00
CA VAL A 559 -49.61 -50.34 -28.14
C VAL A 559 -48.33 -50.56 -28.94
N LEU A 560 -48.41 -51.17 -30.13
CA LEU A 560 -47.25 -51.34 -31.01
C LEU A 560 -46.70 -49.99 -31.51
N HIS A 561 -47.57 -49.05 -31.89
CA HIS A 561 -47.18 -47.71 -32.31
C HIS A 561 -46.48 -46.92 -31.19
N LEU A 562 -47.07 -46.90 -29.98
CA LEU A 562 -46.48 -46.25 -28.81
C LEU A 562 -45.12 -46.86 -28.42
N ARG A 563 -44.96 -48.20 -28.54
CA ARG A 563 -43.67 -48.88 -28.32
C ARG A 563 -42.61 -48.42 -29.34
N MET A 564 -42.95 -48.24 -30.61
CA MET A 564 -42.01 -47.71 -31.61
C MET A 564 -41.65 -46.23 -31.35
N GLU A 565 -42.65 -45.40 -31.05
CA GLU A 565 -42.45 -43.98 -30.69
C GLU A 565 -41.51 -43.84 -29.48
N PHE A 566 -41.69 -44.68 -28.45
CA PHE A 566 -40.83 -44.73 -27.28
C PHE A 566 -39.40 -45.17 -27.63
N ILE A 567 -39.22 -46.22 -28.44
CA ILE A 567 -37.89 -46.67 -28.87
C ILE A 567 -37.11 -45.54 -29.57
N ASP A 568 -37.75 -44.75 -30.43
CA ASP A 568 -37.10 -43.66 -31.14
C ASP A 568 -36.83 -42.43 -30.25
N LYS A 569 -37.74 -42.11 -29.30
CA LYS A 569 -37.46 -41.13 -28.23
C LYS A 569 -36.24 -41.53 -27.40
N MET A 570 -36.09 -42.81 -27.07
CA MET A 570 -34.95 -43.30 -26.29
C MET A 570 -33.64 -43.28 -27.09
N LYS A 571 -33.65 -43.58 -28.40
CA LYS A 571 -32.48 -43.39 -29.28
C LYS A 571 -32.01 -41.93 -29.31
N ASP A 572 -32.91 -40.98 -29.56
CA ASP A 572 -32.56 -39.54 -29.60
C ASP A 572 -32.11 -39.03 -28.21
N THR A 573 -32.66 -39.59 -27.12
CA THR A 573 -32.21 -39.29 -25.75
C THR A 573 -30.78 -39.81 -25.49
N ILE A 574 -30.46 -41.05 -25.88
CA ILE A 574 -29.10 -41.62 -25.76
C ILE A 574 -28.08 -40.83 -26.61
N ASN A 575 -28.44 -40.46 -27.85
CA ASN A 575 -27.57 -39.67 -28.72
C ASN A 575 -27.23 -38.30 -28.12
N ARG A 576 -28.21 -37.63 -27.50
CA ARG A 576 -28.01 -36.33 -26.82
C ARG A 576 -27.23 -36.48 -25.52
N LEU A 577 -27.44 -37.56 -24.77
CA LEU A 577 -26.63 -37.89 -23.59
C LEU A 577 -25.17 -38.11 -23.97
N ASN A 578 -24.89 -38.84 -25.05
CA ASN A 578 -23.53 -39.05 -25.56
C ASN A 578 -22.84 -37.72 -25.93
N LEU A 579 -23.53 -36.85 -26.68
CA LEU A 579 -23.01 -35.53 -27.08
C LEU A 579 -22.70 -34.65 -25.85
N LEU A 580 -23.62 -34.59 -24.88
CA LEU A 580 -23.45 -33.79 -23.66
C LEU A 580 -22.38 -34.39 -22.72
N GLN A 581 -22.29 -35.71 -22.63
CA GLN A 581 -21.26 -36.40 -21.87
C GLN A 581 -19.87 -36.14 -22.45
N SER A 582 -19.71 -36.16 -23.77
CA SER A 582 -18.45 -35.78 -24.41
C SER A 582 -18.10 -34.31 -24.12
N LYS A 583 -19.05 -33.38 -24.21
CA LYS A 583 -18.80 -31.97 -23.85
C LYS A 583 -18.37 -31.78 -22.39
N VAL A 584 -18.98 -32.49 -21.43
CA VAL A 584 -18.61 -32.41 -20.02
C VAL A 584 -17.29 -33.13 -19.70
N LEU A 585 -16.99 -34.26 -20.33
CA LEU A 585 -15.81 -35.08 -20.03
C LEU A 585 -14.57 -34.73 -20.85
N ASP A 586 -14.73 -34.46 -22.15
CA ASP A 586 -13.65 -34.30 -23.12
C ASP A 586 -13.28 -32.81 -23.35
N GLU A 587 -14.21 -31.87 -23.13
CA GLU A 587 -13.91 -30.43 -23.14
C GLU A 587 -13.66 -29.91 -21.71
N GLU A 588 -14.70 -29.84 -20.87
CA GLU A 588 -14.64 -29.16 -19.57
C GLU A 588 -13.72 -29.88 -18.56
N LEU A 589 -13.88 -31.19 -18.37
CA LEU A 589 -13.05 -31.95 -17.43
C LEU A 589 -11.60 -32.15 -17.90
N ILE A 590 -11.34 -32.21 -19.22
CA ILE A 590 -9.96 -32.18 -19.75
C ILE A 590 -9.35 -30.78 -19.60
N SER A 591 -10.10 -29.69 -19.82
CA SER A 591 -9.61 -28.34 -19.50
C SER A 591 -9.25 -28.23 -18.02
N TRP A 592 -10.12 -28.69 -17.10
CA TRP A 592 -9.81 -28.70 -15.66
C TRP A 592 -8.54 -29.50 -15.33
N LYS A 593 -8.37 -30.70 -15.92
CA LYS A 593 -7.15 -31.52 -15.75
C LYS A 593 -5.90 -30.80 -16.30
N ARG A 594 -6.02 -30.07 -17.41
CA ARG A 594 -4.94 -29.28 -18.03
C ARG A 594 -4.60 -28.03 -17.21
N ASP A 595 -5.60 -27.34 -16.69
CA ASP A 595 -5.43 -26.17 -15.81
C ASP A 595 -4.80 -26.60 -14.47
N GLN A 596 -5.16 -27.78 -13.93
CA GLN A 596 -4.50 -28.39 -12.77
C GLN A 596 -3.02 -28.76 -13.07
N GLN A 597 -2.71 -29.24 -14.27
CA GLN A 597 -1.33 -29.50 -14.69
C GLN A 597 -0.49 -28.22 -14.78
N LEU A 598 -1.06 -27.15 -15.35
CA LEU A 598 -0.42 -25.84 -15.41
C LEU A 598 -0.29 -25.20 -14.02
N ALA A 599 -1.17 -25.51 -13.06
CA ALA A 599 -1.03 -25.14 -11.66
C ALA A 599 0.26 -25.73 -11.02
N GLY A 600 0.71 -26.92 -11.45
CA GLY A 600 2.02 -27.49 -11.08
C GLY A 600 3.22 -26.68 -11.61
N ASN A 601 2.99 -25.77 -12.57
CA ASN A 601 3.93 -24.74 -13.00
C ASN A 601 3.63 -23.34 -12.44
N GLY A 602 2.64 -23.20 -11.56
CA GLY A 602 2.31 -21.93 -10.92
C GLY A 602 1.28 -21.09 -11.66
N ALA A 603 0.50 -21.66 -12.59
CA ALA A 603 -0.70 -21.01 -13.09
C ALA A 603 -1.70 -20.71 -11.96
N THR A 604 -2.48 -19.66 -12.12
CA THR A 604 -3.61 -19.34 -11.23
C THR A 604 -4.75 -20.32 -11.46
N PHE A 605 -5.00 -21.20 -10.48
CA PHE A 605 -5.98 -22.28 -10.58
C PHE A 605 -7.19 -22.02 -9.67
N SER A 606 -8.25 -21.46 -10.27
CA SER A 606 -9.58 -21.37 -9.66
C SER A 606 -10.37 -22.64 -10.00
N SER A 607 -10.38 -23.62 -9.11
CA SER A 607 -11.09 -24.88 -9.36
C SER A 607 -12.60 -24.66 -9.44
N ASN A 608 -13.19 -24.93 -10.61
CA ASN A 608 -14.64 -25.00 -10.82
C ASN A 608 -15.18 -26.44 -10.63
N LEU A 609 -14.44 -27.31 -9.93
CA LEU A 609 -14.73 -28.74 -9.88
C LEU A 609 -16.12 -29.08 -9.33
N ASP A 610 -16.65 -28.32 -8.37
CA ASP A 610 -17.99 -28.55 -7.83
C ASP A 610 -19.10 -28.25 -8.87
N ILE A 611 -18.85 -27.34 -9.82
CA ILE A 611 -19.76 -27.12 -10.97
C ILE A 611 -19.72 -28.34 -11.90
N ILE A 612 -18.52 -28.85 -12.19
CA ILE A 612 -18.34 -30.07 -13.00
C ILE A 612 -18.95 -31.28 -12.28
N GLN A 613 -18.86 -31.38 -10.94
CA GLN A 613 -19.55 -32.42 -10.17
C GLN A 613 -21.07 -32.32 -10.36
N ASN A 614 -21.69 -31.14 -10.23
CA ASN A 614 -23.13 -30.96 -10.42
C ASN A 614 -23.59 -31.37 -11.84
N TRP A 615 -22.76 -31.17 -12.87
CA TRP A 615 -23.00 -31.67 -14.22
C TRP A 615 -22.85 -33.20 -14.32
N CYS A 616 -21.75 -33.77 -13.80
CA CYS A 616 -21.52 -35.22 -13.78
C CYS A 616 -22.59 -35.98 -12.99
N GLU A 617 -23.02 -35.45 -11.84
CA GLU A 617 -24.13 -35.97 -11.04
C GLU A 617 -25.45 -35.94 -11.82
N SER A 618 -25.77 -34.82 -12.47
CA SER A 618 -26.98 -34.72 -13.29
C SER A 618 -26.94 -35.66 -14.50
N LEU A 619 -25.76 -35.86 -15.12
CA LEU A 619 -25.59 -36.87 -16.17
C LEU A 619 -25.80 -38.29 -15.62
N ALA A 620 -25.18 -38.64 -14.49
CA ALA A 620 -25.32 -39.96 -13.89
C ALA A 620 -26.77 -40.29 -13.52
N ASP A 621 -27.49 -39.31 -12.97
CA ASP A 621 -28.91 -39.36 -12.62
C ASP A 621 -29.81 -39.62 -13.86
N ILE A 622 -29.66 -38.81 -14.91
CA ILE A 622 -30.43 -38.96 -16.16
C ILE A 622 -30.07 -40.28 -16.88
N ILE A 623 -28.79 -40.68 -16.91
CA ILE A 623 -28.33 -41.94 -17.50
C ILE A 623 -28.91 -43.14 -16.73
N TRP A 624 -28.91 -43.08 -15.39
CA TRP A 624 -29.46 -44.13 -14.54
C TRP A 624 -30.96 -44.31 -14.76
N HIS A 625 -31.74 -43.22 -14.71
CA HIS A 625 -33.18 -43.28 -14.97
C HIS A 625 -33.52 -43.67 -16.42
N THR A 626 -32.75 -43.20 -17.41
CA THR A 626 -32.88 -43.66 -18.82
C THR A 626 -32.67 -45.17 -18.93
N ARG A 627 -31.71 -45.73 -18.19
CA ARG A 627 -31.48 -47.18 -18.11
C ARG A 627 -32.63 -47.94 -17.43
N GLN A 628 -33.24 -47.39 -16.39
CA GLN A 628 -34.43 -48.02 -15.78
C GLN A 628 -35.64 -47.99 -16.72
N HIS A 629 -35.93 -46.86 -17.39
CA HIS A 629 -37.03 -46.78 -18.36
C HIS A 629 -36.87 -47.78 -19.53
N ILE A 630 -35.63 -48.09 -19.96
CA ILE A 630 -35.36 -49.14 -20.95
C ILE A 630 -35.74 -50.52 -20.40
N LYS A 631 -35.33 -50.83 -19.16
CA LYS A 631 -35.65 -52.11 -18.49
C LYS A 631 -37.14 -52.26 -18.22
N GLU A 632 -37.81 -51.21 -17.80
CA GLU A 632 -39.26 -51.22 -17.54
C GLU A 632 -40.03 -51.45 -18.85
N ALA A 633 -39.60 -50.84 -19.96
CA ALA A 633 -40.14 -51.12 -21.29
C ALA A 633 -39.85 -52.56 -21.77
N GLU A 634 -38.67 -53.11 -21.46
CA GLU A 634 -38.31 -54.51 -21.72
C GLU A 634 -39.17 -55.48 -20.88
N ILE A 635 -39.46 -55.15 -19.62
CA ILE A 635 -40.38 -55.90 -18.76
C ILE A 635 -41.83 -55.80 -19.28
N LEU A 636 -42.29 -54.61 -19.68
CA LEU A 636 -43.62 -54.42 -20.30
C LEU A 636 -43.76 -55.20 -21.61
N LYS A 637 -42.71 -55.23 -22.44
CA LYS A 637 -42.63 -56.11 -23.62
C LYS A 637 -42.80 -57.57 -23.21
N ASN A 638 -42.02 -58.05 -22.25
CA ASN A 638 -42.02 -59.45 -21.83
C ASN A 638 -43.30 -59.88 -21.08
N LYS A 639 -44.01 -58.95 -20.43
CA LYS A 639 -45.40 -59.15 -19.92
C LYS A 639 -46.41 -59.41 -21.07
N PHE A 640 -46.10 -59.02 -22.30
CA PHE A 640 -47.04 -59.01 -23.44
C PHE A 640 -46.35 -59.39 -24.76
N SER A 641 -45.99 -60.67 -24.84
CA SER A 641 -45.36 -61.31 -26.01
C SER A 641 -46.40 -61.73 -27.06
N TYR A 642 -46.92 -60.77 -27.82
CA TYR A 642 -47.67 -61.03 -29.05
C TYR A 642 -46.90 -60.46 -30.25
N GLU A 643 -46.33 -61.34 -31.07
CA GLU A 643 -45.63 -60.98 -32.32
C GLU A 643 -46.53 -61.25 -33.53
N PRO A 644 -46.97 -60.23 -34.28
CA PRO A 644 -47.63 -60.43 -35.56
C PRO A 644 -46.63 -61.02 -36.57
N GLN A 645 -46.97 -62.15 -37.18
CA GLN A 645 -46.12 -62.87 -38.15
C GLN A 645 -45.67 -62.03 -39.37
N ALA A 646 -46.30 -60.87 -39.60
CA ALA A 646 -45.98 -59.93 -40.67
C ALA A 646 -44.86 -58.91 -40.33
N MET A 647 -44.40 -58.83 -39.06
CA MET A 647 -43.52 -57.73 -38.62
C MET A 647 -42.44 -58.19 -37.63
N ILE A 648 -41.41 -58.87 -38.16
CA ILE A 648 -40.21 -59.25 -37.40
C ILE A 648 -39.41 -57.98 -37.03
N MET A 649 -39.72 -57.40 -35.88
CA MET A 649 -38.92 -56.32 -35.28
C MET A 649 -37.72 -56.91 -34.55
N PRO A 650 -36.47 -56.55 -34.91
CA PRO A 650 -35.30 -56.99 -34.14
C PRO A 650 -35.35 -56.39 -32.73
N ASP A 651 -34.88 -57.13 -31.74
CA ASP A 651 -34.97 -56.66 -30.35
C ASP A 651 -33.93 -55.57 -30.06
N ILE A 652 -34.39 -54.32 -30.05
CA ILE A 652 -33.54 -53.13 -29.91
C ILE A 652 -33.25 -52.82 -28.42
N PHE A 653 -34.10 -53.25 -27.47
CA PHE A 653 -33.92 -52.93 -26.05
C PHE A 653 -32.56 -53.39 -25.46
N PRO A 654 -32.07 -54.62 -25.73
CA PRO A 654 -30.73 -55.04 -25.29
C PRO A 654 -29.59 -54.19 -25.86
N SER A 655 -29.75 -53.68 -27.09
CA SER A 655 -28.76 -52.77 -27.70
C SER A 655 -28.75 -51.40 -27.01
N LEU A 656 -29.93 -50.82 -26.73
CA LEU A 656 -30.05 -49.55 -26.01
C LEU A 656 -29.53 -49.68 -24.56
N ASN A 657 -29.84 -50.79 -23.88
CA ASN A 657 -29.33 -51.11 -22.54
C ASN A 657 -27.80 -51.23 -22.53
N THR A 658 -27.22 -51.82 -23.59
CA THR A 658 -25.76 -51.88 -23.78
C THR A 658 -25.16 -50.48 -23.95
N GLN A 659 -25.74 -49.65 -24.82
CA GLN A 659 -25.25 -48.28 -25.09
C GLN A 659 -25.32 -47.37 -23.86
N ILE A 660 -26.46 -47.36 -23.13
CA ILE A 660 -26.59 -46.54 -21.90
C ILE A 660 -25.67 -47.04 -20.77
N THR A 661 -25.40 -48.34 -20.70
CA THR A 661 -24.45 -48.92 -19.74
C THR A 661 -22.99 -48.61 -20.11
N GLN A 662 -22.66 -48.49 -21.41
CA GLN A 662 -21.36 -47.99 -21.87
C GLN A 662 -21.17 -46.51 -21.53
N LEU A 663 -22.18 -45.65 -21.71
CA LEU A 663 -22.16 -44.25 -21.28
C LEU A 663 -21.93 -44.14 -19.77
N LEU A 664 -22.68 -44.90 -18.95
CA LEU A 664 -22.49 -44.94 -17.50
C LEU A 664 -21.07 -45.38 -17.11
N SER A 665 -20.51 -46.39 -17.78
CA SER A 665 -19.15 -46.89 -17.53
C SER A 665 -18.08 -45.85 -17.88
N SER A 666 -18.20 -45.17 -19.02
CA SER A 666 -17.36 -44.04 -19.41
C SER A 666 -17.42 -42.91 -18.38
N LEU A 667 -18.62 -42.55 -17.91
CA LEU A 667 -18.81 -41.50 -16.92
C LEU A 667 -18.19 -41.87 -15.55
N VAL A 668 -18.46 -43.07 -15.04
CA VAL A 668 -17.94 -43.54 -13.75
C VAL A 668 -16.41 -43.66 -13.75
N THR A 669 -15.81 -44.15 -14.83
CA THR A 669 -14.35 -44.27 -14.94
C THR A 669 -13.66 -42.91 -15.11
N SER A 670 -14.23 -42.00 -15.92
CA SER A 670 -13.63 -40.69 -16.22
C SER A 670 -13.68 -39.70 -15.06
N THR A 671 -14.66 -39.87 -14.15
CA THR A 671 -14.92 -39.00 -12.98
C THR A 671 -14.25 -39.47 -11.69
N PHE A 672 -13.48 -40.55 -11.72
CA PHE A 672 -12.55 -40.92 -10.66
C PHE A 672 -11.22 -40.16 -10.87
N ILE A 673 -11.02 -39.09 -10.11
CA ILE A 673 -9.95 -38.10 -10.39
C ILE A 673 -9.14 -37.73 -9.15
N ILE A 674 -7.91 -37.28 -9.37
CA ILE A 674 -7.03 -36.76 -8.33
C ILE A 674 -7.31 -35.26 -8.16
N GLU A 675 -7.88 -34.89 -7.02
CA GLU A 675 -8.24 -33.52 -6.66
C GLU A 675 -7.03 -32.75 -6.13
N LYS A 676 -6.27 -33.34 -5.21
CA LYS A 676 -4.93 -32.85 -4.80
C LYS A 676 -3.86 -33.81 -5.29
N GLN A 677 -3.12 -33.38 -6.31
CA GLN A 677 -1.97 -34.11 -6.86
C GLN A 677 -0.88 -34.34 -5.80
N PRO A 678 -0.12 -35.45 -5.87
CA PRO A 678 1.08 -35.62 -5.06
C PRO A 678 2.15 -34.56 -5.46
N PRO A 679 3.13 -34.27 -4.60
CA PRO A 679 4.27 -33.44 -4.98
C PRO A 679 4.99 -34.04 -6.20
N GLN A 680 5.15 -33.29 -7.30
CA GLN A 680 5.77 -33.81 -8.52
C GLN A 680 7.29 -33.99 -8.40
N VAL A 681 7.92 -33.45 -7.35
CA VAL A 681 9.31 -33.76 -6.97
C VAL A 681 9.27 -34.41 -5.58
N MET A 682 9.42 -35.73 -5.52
CA MET A 682 9.31 -36.50 -4.27
C MET A 682 10.68 -36.90 -3.74
N LYS A 683 11.02 -36.48 -2.51
CA LYS A 683 12.21 -36.98 -1.81
C LYS A 683 11.90 -38.25 -1.04
N THR A 684 12.67 -39.32 -1.26
CA THR A 684 12.58 -40.59 -0.50
C THR A 684 12.58 -40.38 1.01
N ASN A 685 11.81 -41.18 1.76
CA ASN A 685 11.56 -41.06 3.19
C ASN A 685 10.88 -39.75 3.65
N THR A 686 10.38 -38.90 2.74
CA THR A 686 9.55 -37.73 3.10
C THR A 686 8.07 -38.13 3.12
N ARG A 687 7.28 -37.61 4.08
CA ARG A 687 5.81 -37.77 4.06
C ARG A 687 5.22 -36.85 2.99
N PHE A 688 4.14 -37.30 2.35
CA PHE A 688 3.44 -36.51 1.33
C PHE A 688 1.92 -36.79 1.38
N THR A 689 1.16 -35.90 0.73
CA THR A 689 -0.31 -35.96 0.69
C THR A 689 -0.84 -36.04 -0.73
N SER A 690 -2.02 -36.65 -0.91
CA SER A 690 -2.81 -36.58 -2.13
C SER A 690 -4.28 -36.89 -1.81
N THR A 691 -5.22 -36.34 -2.58
CA THR A 691 -6.66 -36.55 -2.41
C THR A 691 -7.28 -37.00 -3.73
N VAL A 692 -8.12 -38.03 -3.69
CA VAL A 692 -8.85 -38.59 -4.84
C VAL A 692 -10.36 -38.46 -4.59
N ARG A 693 -11.12 -38.08 -5.61
CA ARG A 693 -12.57 -37.78 -5.54
C ARG A 693 -13.30 -38.51 -6.66
N LEU A 694 -14.50 -39.02 -6.37
CA LEU A 694 -15.39 -39.64 -7.36
C LEU A 694 -16.63 -38.76 -7.52
N LEU A 695 -16.70 -37.98 -8.60
CA LEU A 695 -17.72 -36.93 -8.75
C LEU A 695 -19.16 -37.48 -8.76
N VAL A 696 -19.38 -38.67 -9.30
CA VAL A 696 -20.71 -39.33 -9.34
C VAL A 696 -21.04 -40.18 -8.11
N GLY A 697 -20.12 -40.28 -7.15
CA GLY A 697 -20.20 -41.25 -6.05
C GLY A 697 -21.32 -40.98 -5.04
N ALA A 698 -21.76 -39.73 -4.92
CA ALA A 698 -22.91 -39.35 -4.11
C ALA A 698 -24.20 -39.94 -4.67
N LYS A 699 -24.56 -39.57 -5.92
CA LYS A 699 -25.80 -39.97 -6.59
C LYS A 699 -25.93 -41.47 -6.85
N LEU A 700 -24.82 -42.14 -7.16
CA LEU A 700 -24.81 -43.60 -7.38
C LEU A 700 -24.82 -44.41 -6.06
N ASN A 701 -25.01 -43.76 -4.91
CA ASN A 701 -25.08 -44.35 -3.57
C ASN A 701 -23.85 -45.19 -3.16
N VAL A 702 -22.69 -44.95 -3.79
CA VAL A 702 -21.42 -45.65 -3.51
C VAL A 702 -20.95 -45.41 -2.07
N HIS A 703 -21.39 -44.30 -1.46
CA HIS A 703 -21.14 -43.97 -0.06
C HIS A 703 -21.80 -44.94 0.95
N MET A 704 -22.76 -45.77 0.54
CA MET A 704 -23.40 -46.78 1.41
C MET A 704 -22.49 -47.97 1.71
N THR A 705 -21.57 -48.30 0.80
CA THR A 705 -20.55 -49.33 0.94
C THR A 705 -19.18 -48.76 0.53
N PRO A 706 -18.64 -47.83 1.34
CA PRO A 706 -17.54 -46.95 0.92
C PRO A 706 -16.29 -47.76 0.52
N PRO A 707 -15.82 -47.65 -0.73
CA PRO A 707 -14.78 -48.52 -1.24
C PRO A 707 -13.38 -48.10 -0.75
N GLN A 708 -12.46 -49.05 -0.77
CA GLN A 708 -11.05 -48.78 -0.54
C GLN A 708 -10.36 -48.36 -1.84
N VAL A 709 -9.50 -47.35 -1.73
CA VAL A 709 -8.57 -46.90 -2.77
C VAL A 709 -7.17 -47.36 -2.38
N LYS A 710 -6.49 -48.04 -3.30
CA LYS A 710 -5.11 -48.50 -3.16
C LYS A 710 -4.21 -47.68 -4.08
N VAL A 711 -3.05 -47.28 -3.55
CA VAL A 711 -2.03 -46.49 -4.27
C VAL A 711 -0.80 -47.35 -4.54
N SER A 712 -0.24 -47.27 -5.74
CA SER A 712 1.05 -47.87 -6.09
C SER A 712 1.84 -46.93 -7.00
N ILE A 713 3.17 -46.92 -6.89
CA ILE A 713 4.02 -46.17 -7.82
C ILE A 713 4.41 -47.07 -9.00
N ILE A 714 4.25 -46.54 -10.21
CA ILE A 714 4.54 -47.24 -11.46
C ILE A 714 5.47 -46.40 -12.35
N SER A 715 6.25 -47.07 -13.19
CA SER A 715 7.12 -46.43 -14.18
C SER A 715 6.39 -46.13 -15.50
N GLU A 716 7.04 -45.34 -16.37
CA GLU A 716 6.56 -45.05 -17.73
C GLU A 716 6.17 -46.31 -18.53
N ALA A 717 7.04 -47.33 -18.55
CA ALA A 717 6.75 -48.59 -19.24
C ALA A 717 5.51 -49.30 -18.66
N GLN A 718 5.30 -49.23 -17.35
CA GLN A 718 4.14 -49.85 -16.68
C GLN A 718 2.83 -49.09 -16.97
N ALA A 719 2.87 -47.75 -17.02
CA ALA A 719 1.71 -46.95 -17.42
C ALA A 719 1.32 -47.18 -18.89
N ASN A 720 2.31 -47.30 -19.77
CA ASN A 720 2.12 -47.59 -21.20
C ASN A 720 1.56 -49.01 -21.44
N ALA A 721 1.92 -49.99 -20.61
CA ALA A 721 1.31 -51.32 -20.64
C ALA A 721 -0.13 -51.31 -20.11
N LEU A 722 -0.40 -50.54 -19.05
CA LEU A 722 -1.73 -50.42 -18.44
C LEU A 722 -2.77 -49.86 -19.44
N LEU A 723 -2.40 -48.83 -20.21
CA LEU A 723 -3.28 -48.27 -21.26
C LEU A 723 -3.54 -49.22 -22.43
N LYS A 724 -2.62 -50.15 -22.72
CA LYS A 724 -2.82 -51.19 -23.74
C LYS A 724 -3.71 -52.35 -23.27
N ASN A 725 -4.21 -52.28 -22.04
CA ASN A 725 -5.10 -53.26 -21.42
C ASN A 725 -4.47 -54.67 -21.33
N ASP A 726 -3.13 -54.74 -21.31
CA ASP A 726 -2.39 -55.99 -21.16
C ASP A 726 -2.61 -56.61 -19.78
N LYS A 727 -2.87 -57.93 -19.75
CA LYS A 727 -3.28 -58.65 -18.53
C LYS A 727 -2.20 -58.75 -17.44
N MET A 728 -1.03 -58.13 -17.63
CA MET A 728 0.01 -57.99 -16.60
C MET A 728 -0.47 -57.29 -15.33
N ALA A 729 -1.51 -56.45 -15.42
CA ALA A 729 -2.08 -55.72 -14.27
C ALA A 729 -2.54 -56.62 -13.10
N LYS A 730 -2.77 -57.93 -13.32
CA LYS A 730 -3.11 -58.88 -12.25
C LYS A 730 -1.94 -59.36 -11.39
N ASN A 731 -0.67 -59.16 -11.78
CA ASN A 731 0.51 -59.58 -11.01
C ASN A 731 1.75 -58.67 -11.22
N GLY A 732 1.55 -57.39 -11.58
CA GLY A 732 2.64 -56.45 -11.82
C GLY A 732 3.30 -55.96 -10.52
N GLU A 733 4.61 -56.16 -10.37
CA GLU A 733 5.39 -55.56 -9.28
C GLU A 733 5.32 -54.02 -9.35
N ALA A 734 5.02 -53.37 -8.22
CA ALA A 734 5.14 -51.91 -8.14
C ALA A 734 6.60 -51.48 -8.33
N SER A 735 6.81 -50.32 -8.97
CA SER A 735 8.14 -49.72 -9.14
C SER A 735 8.74 -49.19 -7.82
N GLY A 736 8.02 -49.30 -6.69
CA GLY A 736 8.50 -48.83 -5.39
C GLY A 736 7.54 -49.16 -4.24
N GLU A 737 8.03 -48.94 -3.03
CA GLU A 737 7.37 -49.27 -1.76
C GLU A 737 6.83 -47.99 -1.11
N ILE A 738 5.50 -47.86 -0.99
CA ILE A 738 4.83 -46.73 -0.31
C ILE A 738 4.15 -47.25 0.95
N LEU A 739 4.43 -46.62 2.09
CA LEU A 739 3.72 -46.85 3.35
C LEU A 739 2.41 -46.04 3.39
N ASN A 740 1.41 -46.57 4.10
CA ASN A 740 0.07 -45.97 4.26
C ASN A 740 -0.64 -45.73 2.91
N ASN A 741 -0.51 -46.70 1.98
CA ASN A 741 -0.96 -46.61 0.59
C ASN A 741 -2.39 -47.13 0.35
N THR A 742 -3.18 -47.33 1.40
CA THR A 742 -4.61 -47.74 1.32
C THR A 742 -5.45 -46.84 2.22
N GLY A 743 -6.60 -46.41 1.71
CA GLY A 743 -7.57 -45.59 2.46
C GLY A 743 -8.99 -45.83 1.95
N THR A 744 -9.97 -45.69 2.82
CA THR A 744 -11.40 -45.80 2.50
C THR A 744 -11.92 -44.45 2.01
N MET A 745 -12.88 -44.44 1.08
CA MET A 745 -13.56 -43.19 0.69
C MET A 745 -14.54 -42.73 1.78
N GLU A 746 -14.48 -41.44 2.12
CA GLU A 746 -15.32 -40.76 3.10
C GLU A 746 -16.32 -39.85 2.38
N TYR A 747 -17.55 -39.76 2.90
CA TYR A 747 -18.61 -38.92 2.33
C TYR A 747 -18.86 -37.68 3.20
N HIS A 748 -18.50 -36.51 2.67
CA HIS A 748 -18.66 -35.23 3.36
C HIS A 748 -20.06 -34.66 3.08
N GLN A 749 -21.01 -35.00 3.96
CA GLN A 749 -22.45 -34.66 3.81
C GLN A 749 -22.71 -33.18 3.50
N ALA A 750 -22.02 -32.25 4.16
CA ALA A 750 -22.20 -30.81 3.98
C ALA A 750 -21.78 -30.29 2.59
N ALA A 751 -20.95 -31.04 1.86
CA ALA A 751 -20.43 -30.65 0.54
C ALA A 751 -20.86 -31.61 -0.60
N GLY A 752 -21.53 -32.72 -0.28
CA GLY A 752 -21.88 -33.76 -1.26
C GLY A 752 -20.68 -34.53 -1.85
N GLN A 753 -19.50 -34.45 -1.23
CA GLN A 753 -18.26 -34.96 -1.82
C GLN A 753 -17.94 -36.37 -1.32
N LEU A 754 -17.70 -37.32 -2.24
CA LEU A 754 -17.10 -38.62 -1.93
C LEU A 754 -15.62 -38.61 -2.32
N SER A 755 -14.72 -38.59 -1.33
CA SER A 755 -13.27 -38.48 -1.55
C SER A 755 -12.46 -39.32 -0.56
N VAL A 756 -11.16 -39.47 -0.81
CA VAL A 756 -10.21 -40.06 0.15
C VAL A 756 -8.97 -39.18 0.21
N SER A 757 -8.60 -38.73 1.42
CA SER A 757 -7.44 -37.87 1.64
C SER A 757 -6.30 -38.65 2.30
N PHE A 758 -5.31 -39.03 1.51
CA PHE A 758 -4.13 -39.72 1.98
C PHE A 758 -3.17 -38.71 2.64
N ARG A 759 -3.23 -38.57 3.98
CA ARG A 759 -2.47 -37.54 4.72
C ARG A 759 -1.05 -37.93 5.14
N ASN A 760 -0.70 -39.23 5.12
CA ASN A 760 0.54 -39.76 5.72
C ASN A 760 1.29 -40.77 4.83
N MET A 761 1.18 -40.69 3.51
CA MET A 761 1.96 -41.57 2.62
C MET A 761 3.46 -41.28 2.70
N GLN A 762 4.31 -42.30 2.57
CA GLN A 762 5.77 -42.16 2.56
C GLN A 762 6.40 -43.15 1.58
N LEU A 763 7.18 -42.67 0.61
CA LEU A 763 7.93 -43.50 -0.33
C LEU A 763 9.23 -44.00 0.34
N LYS A 764 9.35 -45.31 0.55
CA LYS A 764 10.47 -45.97 1.23
C LYS A 764 11.59 -46.38 0.28
N LYS A 765 11.24 -47.07 -0.81
CA LYS A 765 12.17 -47.60 -1.82
C LYS A 765 11.63 -47.37 -3.22
N ILE A 766 12.52 -47.27 -4.20
CA ILE A 766 12.20 -47.19 -5.63
C ILE A 766 13.13 -48.15 -6.38
N LYS A 767 12.55 -48.99 -7.25
CA LYS A 767 13.28 -49.76 -8.27
C LYS A 767 13.51 -48.84 -9.47
N ARG A 768 14.72 -48.84 -10.01
CA ARG A 768 15.09 -48.09 -11.22
C ARG A 768 15.61 -49.05 -12.28
N ALA A 769 15.51 -48.66 -13.54
CA ALA A 769 16.12 -49.41 -14.64
C ALA A 769 17.64 -49.20 -14.68
N GLU A 770 18.39 -50.19 -15.16
CA GLU A 770 19.80 -50.01 -15.48
C GLU A 770 19.94 -49.13 -16.74
N LYS A 771 20.59 -47.98 -16.58
CA LYS A 771 20.75 -46.99 -17.66
C LYS A 771 21.85 -47.37 -18.65
N LYS A 772 21.69 -46.91 -19.89
CA LYS A 772 22.74 -46.90 -20.91
C LYS A 772 22.94 -45.47 -21.41
N GLY A 773 24.20 -45.03 -21.55
CA GLY A 773 24.54 -43.71 -22.09
C GLY A 773 24.37 -42.55 -21.10
N THR A 774 23.94 -41.40 -21.62
CA THR A 774 24.01 -40.08 -20.96
C THR A 774 22.74 -39.65 -20.21
N GLU A 775 21.74 -40.52 -20.08
CA GLU A 775 20.51 -40.21 -19.35
C GLU A 775 20.77 -39.97 -17.85
N SER A 776 20.13 -38.95 -17.27
CA SER A 776 20.23 -38.71 -15.84
C SER A 776 19.12 -39.44 -15.07
N VAL A 777 19.38 -39.75 -13.80
CA VAL A 777 18.38 -40.29 -12.86
C VAL A 777 17.19 -39.34 -12.67
N MET A 778 17.34 -38.07 -13.06
CA MET A 778 16.35 -36.99 -12.90
C MET A 778 15.41 -36.86 -14.11
N ASP A 779 15.66 -37.65 -15.17
CA ASP A 779 14.79 -37.78 -16.34
C ASP A 779 13.76 -38.90 -16.15
N GLU A 780 13.96 -39.81 -15.18
CA GLU A 780 13.02 -40.89 -14.88
C GLU A 780 11.72 -40.36 -14.27
N LYS A 781 10.64 -40.51 -15.03
CA LYS A 781 9.29 -40.15 -14.61
C LYS A 781 8.53 -41.38 -14.10
N PHE A 782 7.84 -41.20 -13.00
CA PHE A 782 6.94 -42.18 -12.39
C PHE A 782 5.53 -41.57 -12.27
N SER A 783 4.52 -42.41 -12.04
CA SER A 783 3.18 -41.97 -11.65
C SER A 783 2.73 -42.74 -10.41
N LEU A 784 1.89 -42.11 -9.58
CA LEU A 784 1.04 -42.85 -8.67
C LEU A 784 -0.19 -43.35 -9.44
N LEU A 785 -0.45 -44.64 -9.34
CA LEU A 785 -1.67 -45.30 -9.77
C LEU A 785 -2.58 -45.41 -8.55
N PHE A 786 -3.72 -44.73 -8.59
CA PHE A 786 -4.81 -44.91 -7.64
C PHE A 786 -5.83 -45.85 -8.27
N GLN A 787 -6.24 -46.90 -7.56
CA GLN A 787 -7.19 -47.90 -8.05
C GLN A 787 -8.22 -48.24 -6.98
N SER A 788 -9.46 -48.49 -7.39
CA SER A 788 -10.57 -48.87 -6.51
C SER A 788 -11.57 -49.75 -7.24
N GLN A 789 -12.41 -50.46 -6.47
CA GLN A 789 -13.48 -51.30 -7.00
C GLN A 789 -14.71 -51.17 -6.11
N PHE A 790 -15.88 -50.97 -6.73
CA PHE A 790 -17.17 -50.89 -6.06
C PHE A 790 -18.29 -51.43 -6.95
N SER A 791 -19.47 -51.62 -6.38
CA SER A 791 -20.68 -51.95 -7.12
C SER A 791 -21.75 -50.85 -7.00
N VAL A 792 -22.65 -50.80 -7.99
CA VAL A 792 -23.76 -49.85 -8.09
C VAL A 792 -25.04 -50.64 -8.37
N GLY A 793 -26.18 -50.15 -7.86
CA GLY A 793 -27.48 -50.79 -8.07
C GLY A 793 -27.61 -52.16 -7.41
N GLY A 794 -27.29 -52.28 -6.12
CA GLY A 794 -27.46 -53.52 -5.36
C GLY A 794 -26.51 -54.66 -5.77
N GLY A 795 -25.45 -54.38 -6.51
CA GLY A 795 -24.51 -55.38 -7.03
C GLY A 795 -24.59 -55.64 -8.53
N GLU A 796 -25.58 -55.07 -9.23
CA GLU A 796 -25.81 -55.33 -10.66
C GLU A 796 -24.64 -54.92 -11.57
N LEU A 797 -24.02 -53.76 -11.28
CA LEU A 797 -22.86 -53.27 -12.03
C LEU A 797 -21.66 -53.19 -11.09
N VAL A 798 -20.53 -53.77 -11.50
CA VAL A 798 -19.25 -53.72 -10.76
C VAL A 798 -18.25 -52.90 -11.58
N PHE A 799 -17.77 -51.80 -11.01
CA PHE A 799 -16.80 -50.91 -11.63
C PHE A 799 -15.43 -51.08 -10.97
N GLN A 800 -14.40 -51.32 -11.78
CA GLN A 800 -13.01 -51.15 -11.40
C GLN A 800 -12.52 -49.82 -11.97
N VAL A 801 -12.32 -48.83 -11.11
CA VAL A 801 -11.87 -47.48 -11.49
C VAL A 801 -10.39 -47.31 -11.15
N TRP A 802 -9.67 -46.56 -11.97
CA TRP A 802 -8.29 -46.21 -11.72
C TRP A 802 -7.95 -44.86 -12.34
N THR A 803 -6.93 -44.19 -11.81
CA THR A 803 -6.46 -42.89 -12.30
C THR A 803 -4.97 -42.71 -12.01
N LEU A 804 -4.29 -41.93 -12.86
CA LEU A 804 -2.86 -41.68 -12.79
C LEU A 804 -2.60 -40.24 -12.34
N SER A 805 -1.60 -40.05 -11.49
CA SER A 805 -1.11 -38.71 -11.14
C SER A 805 -0.43 -38.04 -12.32
N LEU A 806 -0.22 -36.72 -12.21
CA LEU A 806 0.79 -36.06 -13.02
C LEU A 806 2.16 -36.71 -12.81
N PRO A 807 3.09 -36.61 -13.78
CA PRO A 807 4.42 -37.19 -13.64
C PRO A 807 5.18 -36.69 -12.41
N VAL A 808 5.82 -37.64 -11.72
CA VAL A 808 6.61 -37.46 -10.52
C VAL A 808 8.06 -37.87 -10.77
N VAL A 809 9.02 -37.04 -10.35
CA VAL A 809 10.45 -37.39 -10.32
C VAL A 809 10.87 -37.69 -8.87
N VAL A 810 11.48 -38.85 -8.66
CA VAL A 810 11.88 -39.33 -7.32
C VAL A 810 13.35 -39.00 -7.05
N ILE A 811 13.60 -38.21 -6.01
CA ILE A 811 14.93 -37.69 -5.62
C ILE A 811 15.40 -38.33 -4.31
N VAL A 812 16.71 -38.47 -4.13
CA VAL A 812 17.32 -38.95 -2.87
C VAL A 812 17.89 -37.77 -2.08
N HIS A 813 18.57 -36.84 -2.75
CA HIS A 813 19.26 -35.72 -2.13
C HIS A 813 18.82 -34.36 -2.69
N GLY A 814 18.91 -33.31 -1.88
CA GLY A 814 18.35 -31.98 -2.19
C GLY A 814 19.07 -31.21 -3.30
N ASN A 815 20.32 -31.56 -3.62
CA ASN A 815 21.02 -30.98 -4.78
C ASN A 815 20.43 -31.46 -6.13
N GLN A 816 19.62 -32.51 -6.13
CA GLN A 816 18.97 -33.03 -7.34
C GLN A 816 17.66 -32.28 -7.68
N GLU A 817 17.15 -31.48 -6.73
CA GLU A 817 15.89 -30.72 -6.85
C GLU A 817 15.81 -29.84 -8.13
N PRO A 818 16.86 -29.11 -8.56
CA PRO A 818 16.79 -28.27 -9.76
C PRO A 818 16.51 -29.09 -11.03
N HIS A 819 17.23 -30.20 -11.24
CA HIS A 819 17.05 -31.06 -12.43
C HIS A 819 15.67 -31.75 -12.41
N ALA A 820 15.20 -32.20 -11.24
CA ALA A 820 13.85 -32.77 -11.11
C ALA A 820 12.77 -31.75 -11.51
N TRP A 821 12.91 -30.49 -11.07
CA TRP A 821 12.03 -29.41 -11.48
C TRP A 821 12.17 -29.04 -12.96
N ALA A 822 13.30 -29.30 -13.63
CA ALA A 822 13.41 -29.13 -15.08
C ALA A 822 12.43 -30.07 -15.80
N THR A 823 12.50 -31.36 -15.47
CA THR A 823 11.71 -32.44 -16.08
C THR A 823 10.23 -32.23 -15.83
N VAL A 824 9.85 -31.90 -14.59
CA VAL A 824 8.48 -31.57 -14.21
C VAL A 824 7.98 -30.31 -14.92
N THR A 825 8.81 -29.26 -15.04
CA THR A 825 8.37 -28.01 -15.67
C THR A 825 8.12 -28.17 -17.17
N TRP A 826 9.01 -28.87 -17.86
CA TRP A 826 8.89 -29.14 -19.30
C TRP A 826 7.68 -30.03 -19.61
N ASP A 827 7.47 -31.09 -18.80
CA ASP A 827 6.31 -31.97 -18.96
C ASP A 827 4.98 -31.27 -18.66
N ASN A 828 4.89 -30.54 -17.55
CA ASN A 828 3.69 -29.76 -17.22
C ASN A 828 3.39 -28.68 -18.28
N ALA A 829 4.40 -28.06 -18.87
CA ALA A 829 4.20 -27.00 -19.86
C ALA A 829 3.79 -27.55 -21.24
N PHE A 830 4.47 -28.61 -21.72
CA PHE A 830 4.45 -28.99 -23.14
C PHE A 830 3.90 -30.39 -23.43
N ALA A 831 3.31 -31.07 -22.43
CA ALA A 831 2.49 -32.25 -22.68
C ALA A 831 1.22 -31.93 -23.48
N GLU A 832 0.96 -32.70 -24.52
CA GLU A 832 -0.29 -32.68 -25.28
C GLU A 832 -1.42 -33.41 -24.53
N ALA A 833 -2.67 -33.02 -24.75
CA ALA A 833 -3.82 -33.72 -24.21
C ALA A 833 -3.99 -35.08 -24.90
N GLY A 834 -4.32 -36.14 -24.12
CA GLY A 834 -4.50 -37.49 -24.67
C GLY A 834 -3.23 -38.20 -25.15
N ARG A 835 -2.03 -37.63 -24.95
CA ARG A 835 -0.75 -38.25 -25.30
C ARG A 835 -0.58 -39.66 -24.72
N VAL A 836 0.29 -40.45 -25.34
CA VAL A 836 0.94 -41.58 -24.65
C VAL A 836 1.65 -41.02 -23.40
N PRO A 837 1.48 -41.63 -22.20
CA PRO A 837 2.09 -41.18 -20.96
C PRO A 837 3.55 -40.81 -21.11
N PHE A 838 3.94 -39.72 -20.43
CA PHE A 838 5.32 -39.24 -20.27
C PHE A 838 6.03 -38.71 -21.54
N VAL A 839 5.50 -38.96 -22.75
CA VAL A 839 6.02 -38.40 -24.01
C VAL A 839 5.94 -36.87 -24.01
N VAL A 840 7.02 -36.19 -24.40
CA VAL A 840 7.10 -34.72 -24.48
C VAL A 840 7.89 -34.28 -25.73
N PRO A 841 7.65 -33.09 -26.29
CA PRO A 841 8.47 -32.56 -27.37
C PRO A 841 9.93 -32.33 -26.94
N ASP A 842 10.89 -32.75 -27.78
CA ASP A 842 12.32 -32.41 -27.62
C ASP A 842 12.58 -30.92 -27.87
N LYS A 843 11.79 -30.29 -28.75
CA LYS A 843 11.94 -28.90 -29.17
C LYS A 843 10.62 -28.14 -29.07
N VAL A 844 10.67 -26.93 -28.54
CA VAL A 844 9.50 -26.09 -28.24
C VAL A 844 9.79 -24.65 -28.66
N LEU A 845 8.80 -23.94 -29.19
CA LEU A 845 8.96 -22.54 -29.61
C LEU A 845 9.24 -21.63 -28.42
N TRP A 846 10.20 -20.70 -28.55
CA TRP A 846 10.60 -19.82 -27.46
C TRP A 846 9.43 -19.08 -26.82
N ARG A 847 8.42 -18.66 -27.59
CA ARG A 847 7.21 -18.03 -27.02
C ARG A 847 6.57 -18.87 -25.91
N GLN A 848 6.38 -20.17 -26.15
CA GLN A 848 5.78 -21.09 -25.18
C GLN A 848 6.72 -21.33 -23.97
N VAL A 849 8.03 -21.38 -24.22
CA VAL A 849 9.06 -21.47 -23.15
C VAL A 849 9.07 -20.21 -22.29
N ALA A 850 8.99 -19.03 -22.89
CA ALA A 850 8.93 -17.74 -22.22
C ALA A 850 7.66 -17.59 -21.37
N GLU A 851 6.51 -18.01 -21.89
CA GLU A 851 5.23 -18.05 -21.17
C GLU A 851 5.32 -19.01 -19.96
N ALA A 852 5.90 -20.20 -20.11
CA ALA A 852 6.12 -21.17 -19.01
C ALA A 852 7.14 -20.68 -17.95
N LEU A 853 8.25 -20.08 -18.37
CA LEU A 853 9.24 -19.47 -17.46
C LEU A 853 8.63 -18.30 -16.68
N ASN A 854 7.85 -17.44 -17.34
CA ASN A 854 7.15 -16.33 -16.70
C ASN A 854 6.11 -16.81 -15.68
N MET A 855 5.31 -17.82 -16.04
CA MET A 855 4.34 -18.47 -15.14
C MET A 855 5.01 -18.94 -13.84
N LYS A 856 6.07 -19.75 -13.96
CA LYS A 856 6.77 -20.31 -12.79
C LYS A 856 7.47 -19.23 -11.96
N PHE A 857 8.09 -18.25 -12.60
CA PHE A 857 8.77 -17.15 -11.93
C PHE A 857 7.78 -16.22 -11.21
N ARG A 858 6.66 -15.87 -11.84
CA ARG A 858 5.58 -15.07 -11.24
C ARG A 858 5.01 -15.76 -10.00
N SER A 859 4.76 -17.06 -10.08
CA SER A 859 4.26 -17.85 -8.94
C SER A 859 5.26 -17.85 -7.77
N ALA A 860 6.54 -18.12 -8.04
CA ALA A 860 7.57 -18.17 -7.01
C ALA A 860 7.88 -16.80 -6.37
N THR A 861 7.79 -15.71 -7.13
CA THR A 861 8.31 -14.38 -6.72
C THR A 861 7.26 -13.28 -6.59
N GLY A 862 6.01 -13.54 -6.98
CA GLY A 862 4.88 -12.59 -6.94
C GLY A 862 4.73 -11.68 -8.16
N ARG A 863 5.83 -11.32 -8.84
CA ARG A 863 5.84 -10.36 -9.96
C ARG A 863 6.33 -11.02 -11.25
N PRO A 864 5.65 -10.82 -12.40
CA PRO A 864 6.02 -11.41 -13.68
C PRO A 864 7.32 -10.84 -14.26
N LEU A 865 7.89 -11.57 -15.21
CA LEU A 865 9.02 -11.13 -16.03
C LEU A 865 8.55 -10.10 -17.07
N THR A 866 9.34 -9.05 -17.28
CA THR A 866 9.09 -8.06 -18.36
C THR A 866 9.52 -8.62 -19.71
N VAL A 867 9.12 -7.95 -20.80
CA VAL A 867 9.57 -8.29 -22.17
C VAL A 867 11.10 -8.22 -22.29
N GLU A 868 11.76 -7.26 -21.63
CA GLU A 868 13.22 -7.18 -21.58
C GLU A 868 13.85 -8.36 -20.84
N ASN A 869 13.27 -8.78 -19.70
CA ASN A 869 13.76 -9.95 -18.97
C ASN A 869 13.62 -11.23 -19.81
N LEU A 870 12.51 -11.40 -20.53
CA LEU A 870 12.29 -12.52 -21.43
C LEU A 870 13.25 -12.50 -22.62
N ARG A 871 13.58 -11.31 -23.17
CA ARG A 871 14.60 -11.15 -24.20
C ARG A 871 15.99 -11.57 -23.71
N PHE A 872 16.39 -11.12 -22.51
CA PHE A 872 17.65 -11.52 -21.89
C PHE A 872 17.74 -13.04 -21.67
N LEU A 873 16.63 -13.67 -21.26
CA LEU A 873 16.55 -15.12 -21.11
C LEU A 873 16.67 -15.86 -22.45
N ALA A 874 16.04 -15.35 -23.52
CA ALA A 874 16.16 -15.91 -24.86
C ALA A 874 17.61 -15.87 -25.36
N GLU A 875 18.23 -14.70 -25.30
CA GLU A 875 19.63 -14.45 -25.62
C GLU A 875 20.58 -15.41 -24.89
N LYS A 876 20.29 -15.72 -23.61
CA LYS A 876 21.09 -16.60 -22.77
C LYS A 876 20.85 -18.09 -23.05
N ALA A 877 19.61 -18.50 -23.34
CA ALA A 877 19.24 -19.88 -23.68
C ALA A 877 19.77 -20.29 -25.06
N PHE A 878 19.59 -19.44 -26.07
CA PHE A 878 20.08 -19.66 -27.44
C PHE A 878 21.57 -19.34 -27.63
N ARG A 879 22.24 -18.77 -26.61
CA ARG A 879 23.68 -18.39 -26.61
C ARG A 879 24.08 -17.42 -27.73
N THR A 880 23.10 -16.82 -28.41
CA THR A 880 23.24 -16.11 -29.69
C THR A 880 22.39 -14.85 -29.65
N VAL A 881 22.85 -13.75 -30.23
CA VAL A 881 22.11 -12.48 -30.31
C VAL A 881 21.28 -12.42 -31.60
N MET A 882 19.98 -12.20 -31.48
CA MET A 882 19.01 -12.08 -32.59
C MET A 882 18.04 -10.93 -32.31
N GLN A 883 17.32 -10.45 -33.35
CA GLN A 883 16.34 -9.36 -33.19
C GLN A 883 15.01 -9.84 -32.60
N ASP A 884 14.50 -10.98 -33.06
CA ASP A 884 13.38 -11.72 -32.50
C ASP A 884 13.78 -13.20 -32.26
N TYR A 885 13.11 -13.84 -31.32
CA TYR A 885 13.26 -15.25 -30.95
C TYR A 885 11.92 -16.00 -30.95
N SER A 886 10.78 -15.31 -31.11
CA SER A 886 9.45 -15.82 -30.76
C SER A 886 9.10 -17.17 -31.42
N ASN A 887 9.53 -17.33 -32.68
CA ASN A 887 9.31 -18.54 -33.49
C ASN A 887 10.54 -19.47 -33.56
N THR A 888 11.59 -19.22 -32.76
CA THR A 888 12.80 -20.06 -32.71
C THR A 888 12.58 -21.24 -31.76
N PRO A 889 12.83 -22.50 -32.19
CA PRO A 889 12.68 -23.67 -31.32
C PRO A 889 13.91 -23.87 -30.41
N LEU A 890 13.69 -23.92 -29.10
CA LEU A 890 14.69 -24.30 -28.09
C LEU A 890 14.61 -25.81 -27.83
N SER A 891 15.74 -26.51 -27.71
CA SER A 891 15.75 -27.93 -27.33
C SER A 891 15.79 -28.16 -25.81
N TRP A 892 15.28 -29.31 -25.38
CA TRP A 892 15.43 -29.84 -24.02
C TRP A 892 16.91 -29.91 -23.59
N ALA A 893 17.80 -30.31 -24.51
CA ALA A 893 19.23 -30.34 -24.27
C ALA A 893 19.81 -28.94 -23.97
N GLN A 894 19.47 -27.93 -24.77
CA GLN A 894 19.89 -26.53 -24.54
C GLN A 894 19.32 -25.95 -23.24
N PHE A 895 18.12 -26.39 -22.83
CA PHE A 895 17.44 -25.93 -21.63
C PHE A 895 18.09 -26.45 -20.33
N CYS A 896 18.44 -27.74 -20.24
CA CYS A 896 18.82 -28.37 -18.96
C CYS A 896 19.94 -29.44 -19.00
N LYS A 897 20.59 -29.69 -20.15
CA LYS A 897 21.68 -30.68 -20.28
C LYS A 897 23.01 -30.05 -20.68
N GLU A 898 22.98 -29.16 -21.66
CA GLU A 898 24.15 -28.48 -22.17
C GLU A 898 24.53 -27.29 -21.26
N PRO A 899 25.79 -27.20 -20.80
CA PRO A 899 26.22 -26.07 -20.00
C PRO A 899 26.19 -24.75 -20.79
N LEU A 900 26.08 -23.64 -20.08
CA LEU A 900 26.27 -22.31 -20.67
C LEU A 900 27.75 -22.09 -21.05
N PRO A 901 28.04 -21.28 -22.09
CA PRO A 901 29.42 -20.96 -22.45
C PRO A 901 30.22 -20.45 -21.26
N GLU A 902 31.45 -20.95 -21.09
CA GLU A 902 32.37 -20.61 -19.99
C GLU A 902 31.84 -20.95 -18.57
N ARG A 903 30.81 -21.81 -18.45
CA ARG A 903 30.23 -22.23 -17.16
C ARG A 903 30.19 -23.76 -17.03
N SER A 904 30.11 -24.21 -15.78
CA SER A 904 29.91 -25.62 -15.40
C SER A 904 28.42 -26.00 -15.23
N PHE A 905 27.50 -25.06 -15.44
CA PHE A 905 26.07 -25.21 -15.18
C PHE A 905 25.21 -24.84 -16.39
N THR A 906 24.02 -25.42 -16.46
CA THR A 906 23.03 -25.26 -17.54
C THR A 906 22.18 -24.00 -17.39
N PHE A 907 21.43 -23.65 -18.43
CA PHE A 907 20.48 -22.52 -18.40
C PHE A 907 19.46 -22.66 -17.26
N TRP A 908 18.84 -23.84 -17.15
CA TRP A 908 17.81 -24.09 -16.13
C TRP A 908 18.34 -24.03 -14.70
N GLU A 909 19.51 -24.60 -14.39
CA GLU A 909 20.07 -24.55 -13.03
C GLU A 909 20.30 -23.11 -12.57
N TRP A 910 20.84 -22.28 -13.46
CA TRP A 910 21.06 -20.85 -13.23
C TRP A 910 19.73 -20.10 -13.00
N PHE A 911 18.72 -20.35 -13.85
CA PHE A 911 17.40 -19.73 -13.71
C PHE A 911 16.69 -20.17 -12.43
N TYR A 912 16.73 -21.47 -12.12
CA TYR A 912 16.17 -22.06 -10.90
C TYR A 912 16.84 -21.50 -9.65
N ALA A 913 18.17 -21.35 -9.64
CA ALA A 913 18.91 -20.76 -8.51
C ALA A 913 18.54 -19.29 -8.27
N ILE A 914 18.33 -18.50 -9.34
CA ILE A 914 17.84 -17.11 -9.24
C ILE A 914 16.40 -17.06 -8.74
N MET A 915 15.51 -17.91 -9.27
CA MET A 915 14.12 -18.01 -8.82
C MET A 915 14.05 -18.39 -7.33
N LYS A 916 14.91 -19.33 -6.89
CA LYS A 916 15.04 -19.76 -5.50
C LYS A 916 15.54 -18.65 -4.59
N LEU A 917 16.63 -17.97 -4.95
CA LEU A 917 17.15 -16.80 -4.24
C LEU A 917 16.08 -15.70 -4.10
N THR A 918 15.36 -15.42 -5.19
CA THR A 918 14.36 -14.35 -5.24
C THR A 918 13.15 -14.69 -4.37
N ARG A 919 12.68 -15.96 -4.40
CA ARG A 919 11.62 -16.47 -3.53
C ARG A 919 11.98 -16.39 -2.05
N GLU A 920 13.20 -16.80 -1.70
CA GLU A 920 13.61 -17.04 -0.31
C GLU A 920 14.14 -15.79 0.41
N HIS A 921 14.82 -14.88 -0.31
CA HIS A 921 15.47 -13.71 0.30
C HIS A 921 15.06 -12.36 -0.28
N LEU A 922 14.65 -12.29 -1.55
CA LEU A 922 14.52 -11.01 -2.29
C LEU A 922 13.09 -10.66 -2.72
N LYS A 923 12.08 -11.36 -2.17
CA LYS A 923 10.70 -11.31 -2.67
C LYS A 923 10.10 -9.89 -2.63
N SER A 924 10.20 -9.19 -1.50
CA SER A 924 9.64 -7.83 -1.39
C SER A 924 10.38 -6.81 -2.29
N PRO A 925 11.73 -6.70 -2.27
CA PRO A 925 12.47 -5.86 -3.23
C PRO A 925 12.22 -6.20 -4.71
N TRP A 926 11.89 -7.45 -5.04
CA TRP A 926 11.51 -7.85 -6.39
C TRP A 926 10.10 -7.39 -6.78
N MET A 927 9.10 -7.63 -5.91
CA MET A 927 7.71 -7.21 -6.13
C MET A 927 7.57 -5.69 -6.24
N ASP A 928 8.27 -4.95 -5.38
CA ASP A 928 8.31 -3.49 -5.35
C ASP A 928 9.13 -2.87 -6.52
N GLY A 929 9.75 -3.69 -7.37
CA GLY A 929 10.46 -3.22 -8.57
C GLY A 929 11.89 -2.71 -8.34
N CYS A 930 12.43 -2.81 -7.13
CA CYS A 930 13.76 -2.29 -6.78
C CYS A 930 14.91 -3.05 -7.47
N ILE A 931 14.68 -4.30 -7.90
CA ILE A 931 15.65 -5.14 -8.62
C ILE A 931 15.30 -5.15 -10.11
N LEU A 932 16.26 -4.79 -10.97
CA LEU A 932 16.18 -5.01 -12.42
C LEU A 932 16.43 -6.50 -12.76
N GLY A 933 17.48 -7.08 -12.16
CA GLY A 933 17.74 -8.52 -12.23
C GLY A 933 18.32 -8.98 -13.57
N PHE A 934 17.48 -9.12 -14.59
CA PHE A 934 17.81 -9.80 -15.85
C PHE A 934 18.47 -8.85 -16.86
N ILE A 935 19.71 -8.45 -16.59
CA ILE A 935 20.48 -7.51 -17.42
C ILE A 935 21.95 -7.94 -17.58
N ARG A 936 22.45 -7.90 -18.82
CA ARG A 936 23.85 -8.19 -19.17
C ARG A 936 24.79 -7.21 -18.47
N LYS A 937 26.01 -7.66 -18.09
CA LYS A 937 27.10 -6.81 -17.60
C LYS A 937 27.26 -5.52 -18.43
N LYS A 938 27.46 -5.65 -19.75
CA LYS A 938 27.66 -4.51 -20.67
C LYS A 938 26.48 -3.52 -20.70
N LYS A 939 25.24 -4.01 -20.71
CA LYS A 939 24.05 -3.14 -20.69
C LYS A 939 23.89 -2.44 -19.33
N ALA A 940 24.25 -3.10 -18.22
CA ALA A 940 24.27 -2.46 -16.91
C ALA A 940 25.34 -1.36 -16.80
N GLU A 941 26.47 -1.52 -17.49
CA GLU A 941 27.50 -0.48 -17.63
C GLU A 941 26.98 0.70 -18.47
N GLU A 942 26.46 0.42 -19.68
CA GLU A 942 25.88 1.42 -20.60
C GLU A 942 24.76 2.26 -19.97
N LEU A 943 23.90 1.65 -19.13
CA LEU A 943 22.84 2.37 -18.40
C LEU A 943 23.37 3.26 -17.26
N LEU A 944 24.54 2.94 -16.70
CA LEU A 944 25.10 3.66 -15.55
C LEU A 944 26.13 4.73 -15.95
N THR A 945 26.86 4.59 -17.05
CA THR A 945 27.89 5.57 -17.49
C THR A 945 27.36 7.00 -17.65
N ASN A 946 26.06 7.18 -17.91
CA ASN A 946 25.43 8.50 -18.03
C ASN A 946 24.63 8.94 -16.78
N CYS A 947 24.75 8.23 -15.66
CA CYS A 947 24.06 8.53 -14.41
C CYS A 947 24.96 9.30 -13.42
N PRO A 948 24.39 10.05 -12.45
CA PRO A 948 25.16 10.68 -11.38
C PRO A 948 25.99 9.68 -10.56
N ALA A 949 27.13 10.14 -10.03
CA ALA A 949 27.93 9.37 -9.06
C ALA A 949 27.09 8.86 -7.88
N GLY A 950 27.40 7.66 -7.40
CA GLY A 950 26.60 6.95 -6.39
C GLY A 950 25.27 6.40 -6.90
N THR A 951 24.96 6.51 -8.20
CA THR A 951 23.83 5.78 -8.81
C THR A 951 24.18 4.31 -8.97
N PHE A 952 23.25 3.42 -8.58
CA PHE A 952 23.44 1.97 -8.60
C PHE A 952 22.22 1.21 -9.12
N LEU A 953 22.46 -0.03 -9.57
CA LEU A 953 21.42 -0.99 -9.90
C LEU A 953 21.80 -2.40 -9.43
N MET A 954 20.80 -3.27 -9.32
CA MET A 954 20.98 -4.67 -8.90
C MET A 954 20.63 -5.62 -10.04
N ARG A 955 21.56 -6.52 -10.36
CA ARG A 955 21.43 -7.53 -11.41
C ARG A 955 21.79 -8.92 -10.89
N PHE A 956 21.20 -9.95 -11.47
CA PHE A 956 21.59 -11.33 -11.18
C PHE A 956 22.96 -11.64 -11.79
N SER A 957 23.70 -12.55 -11.14
CA SER A 957 25.03 -12.96 -11.58
C SER A 957 24.94 -13.89 -12.79
N ASP A 958 25.80 -13.65 -13.79
CA ASP A 958 26.04 -14.59 -14.89
C ASP A 958 27.10 -15.65 -14.55
N SER A 959 27.84 -15.46 -13.44
CA SER A 959 29.01 -16.26 -13.06
C SER A 959 28.74 -17.23 -11.90
N GLU A 960 27.81 -16.89 -11.01
CA GLU A 960 27.56 -17.62 -9.76
C GLU A 960 26.08 -18.00 -9.65
N LEU A 961 25.81 -19.28 -9.33
CA LEU A 961 24.46 -19.80 -9.18
C LEU A 961 23.74 -19.15 -8.00
N GLY A 962 22.63 -18.45 -8.28
CA GLY A 962 21.86 -17.78 -7.24
C GLY A 962 22.62 -16.63 -6.57
N GLY A 963 23.46 -15.91 -7.32
CA GLY A 963 24.08 -14.65 -6.89
C GLY A 963 23.35 -13.41 -7.42
N ILE A 964 23.31 -12.34 -6.63
CA ILE A 964 22.90 -10.99 -7.06
C ILE A 964 24.05 -9.99 -6.79
N THR A 965 24.38 -9.15 -7.77
CA THR A 965 25.48 -8.17 -7.69
C THR A 965 24.94 -6.75 -7.83
N ILE A 966 25.57 -5.83 -7.11
CA ILE A 966 25.32 -4.38 -7.18
C ILE A 966 26.36 -3.77 -8.13
N ALA A 967 25.89 -3.04 -9.13
CA ALA A 967 26.71 -2.22 -10.01
C ALA A 967 26.47 -0.74 -9.71
N TRP A 968 27.51 0.09 -9.65
CA TRP A 968 27.40 1.53 -9.33
C TRP A 968 28.45 2.41 -10.02
N VAL A 969 28.15 3.70 -10.16
CA VAL A 969 29.09 4.74 -10.64
C VAL A 969 29.92 5.28 -9.48
N GLY A 970 31.25 5.27 -9.60
CA GLY A 970 32.15 5.78 -8.55
C GLY A 970 32.35 7.30 -8.57
N ASP A 971 32.65 7.89 -7.41
CA ASP A 971 32.75 9.35 -7.23
C ASP A 971 33.98 10.01 -7.90
N GLN A 972 34.98 9.22 -8.30
CA GLN A 972 36.29 9.71 -8.77
C GLN A 972 36.60 9.34 -10.22
N THR A 973 35.73 8.54 -10.85
CA THR A 973 35.88 8.04 -12.22
C THR A 973 34.51 7.66 -12.77
N ASP A 974 34.19 8.01 -14.01
CA ASP A 974 32.95 7.60 -14.73
C ASP A 974 32.93 6.08 -15.08
N GLN A 975 33.71 5.28 -14.35
CA GLN A 975 33.77 3.83 -14.44
C GLN A 975 32.70 3.20 -13.56
N VAL A 976 32.08 2.13 -14.08
CA VAL A 976 31.05 1.37 -13.38
C VAL A 976 31.70 0.20 -12.65
N PHE A 977 31.64 0.24 -11.33
CA PHE A 977 32.14 -0.81 -10.45
C PHE A 977 31.04 -1.86 -10.22
N MET A 978 31.43 -3.11 -9.95
CA MET A 978 30.50 -4.19 -9.59
C MET A 978 31.03 -4.99 -8.40
N LEU A 979 30.19 -5.19 -7.38
CA LEU A 979 30.55 -6.04 -6.24
C LEU A 979 30.55 -7.52 -6.63
N GLN A 980 31.31 -8.34 -5.89
CA GLN A 980 31.13 -9.79 -5.96
C GLN A 980 29.66 -10.14 -5.62
N PRO A 981 29.03 -11.14 -6.28
CA PRO A 981 27.63 -11.45 -6.03
C PRO A 981 27.38 -11.95 -4.60
N PHE A 982 26.28 -11.48 -4.02
CA PHE A 982 25.76 -12.01 -2.76
C PHE A 982 24.84 -13.20 -3.04
N THR A 983 25.04 -14.29 -2.30
CA THR A 983 24.32 -15.55 -2.42
C THR A 983 23.32 -15.75 -1.26
N SER A 984 22.57 -16.86 -1.27
CA SER A 984 21.73 -17.28 -0.14
C SER A 984 22.52 -17.40 1.19
N LYS A 985 23.82 -17.72 1.15
CA LYS A 985 24.68 -17.76 2.36
C LYS A 985 24.86 -16.37 2.96
N ASP A 986 25.03 -15.36 2.11
CA ASP A 986 25.25 -13.98 2.51
C ASP A 986 24.00 -13.36 3.11
N PHE A 987 22.83 -13.68 2.55
CA PHE A 987 21.53 -13.21 3.06
C PHE A 987 21.08 -13.93 4.32
N ALA A 988 21.53 -15.16 4.56
CA ALA A 988 21.36 -15.83 5.86
C ALA A 988 22.14 -15.16 7.00
N ILE A 989 23.15 -14.34 6.70
CA ILE A 989 23.94 -13.57 7.69
C ILE A 989 23.39 -12.14 7.86
N ARG A 990 23.05 -11.46 6.76
CA ARG A 990 22.56 -10.06 6.77
C ARG A 990 21.74 -9.77 5.50
N SER A 991 20.58 -9.13 5.66
CA SER A 991 19.61 -8.93 4.57
C SER A 991 20.15 -8.04 3.44
N LEU A 992 19.51 -8.10 2.26
CA LEU A 992 19.83 -7.18 1.15
C LEU A 992 19.57 -5.71 1.53
N GLY A 993 18.50 -5.42 2.28
CA GLY A 993 18.17 -4.07 2.71
C GLY A 993 19.27 -3.47 3.58
N ASP A 994 19.68 -4.22 4.60
CA ASP A 994 20.78 -3.83 5.49
C ASP A 994 22.11 -3.67 4.74
N ARG A 995 22.46 -4.61 3.84
CA ARG A 995 23.68 -4.56 3.02
C ARG A 995 23.72 -3.35 2.09
N VAL A 996 22.60 -2.96 1.50
CA VAL A 996 22.49 -1.74 0.68
C VAL A 996 22.59 -0.48 1.55
N TYR A 997 21.97 -0.50 2.73
CA TYR A 997 22.01 0.64 3.67
C TYR A 997 23.42 0.93 4.19
N ASP A 998 24.13 -0.11 4.65
CA ASP A 998 25.53 -0.06 5.15
C ASP A 998 26.49 0.67 4.17
N LEU A 999 26.29 0.46 2.87
CA LEU A 999 27.16 1.00 1.81
C LEU A 999 26.85 2.48 1.56
N GLN A 1000 27.63 3.36 2.18
CA GLN A 1000 27.44 4.82 2.12
C GLN A 1000 27.60 5.40 0.71
N HIS A 1001 28.42 4.78 -0.16
CA HIS A 1001 28.64 5.19 -1.54
C HIS A 1001 27.43 4.92 -2.47
N LEU A 1002 26.43 4.16 -2.01
CA LEU A 1002 25.18 3.93 -2.74
C LEU A 1002 24.18 5.02 -2.35
N LEU A 1003 23.90 5.94 -3.28
CA LEU A 1003 23.06 7.12 -3.06
C LEU A 1003 21.70 7.03 -3.78
N TYR A 1004 21.71 6.62 -5.05
CA TYR A 1004 20.53 6.60 -5.91
C TYR A 1004 20.32 5.23 -6.54
N LEU A 1005 19.15 4.62 -6.36
CA LEU A 1005 18.73 3.48 -7.17
C LEU A 1005 18.30 3.98 -8.55
N TYR A 1006 18.80 3.33 -9.61
CA TYR A 1006 18.43 3.59 -10.99
C TYR A 1006 16.89 3.48 -11.18
N PRO A 1007 16.23 4.41 -11.90
CA PRO A 1007 16.83 5.48 -12.68
C PRO A 1007 17.23 6.72 -11.87
N ASN A 1008 16.46 7.11 -10.85
CA ASN A 1008 16.77 8.25 -9.97
C ASN A 1008 15.89 8.26 -8.69
N GLN A 1009 16.05 7.26 -7.81
CA GLN A 1009 15.33 7.16 -6.53
C GLN A 1009 16.33 7.16 -5.36
N MET A 1010 16.13 7.99 -4.33
CA MET A 1010 17.07 8.01 -3.19
C MET A 1010 17.06 6.68 -2.41
N LYS A 1011 18.25 6.16 -2.05
CA LYS A 1011 18.42 4.90 -1.32
C LYS A 1011 17.47 4.77 -0.14
N ASP A 1012 17.48 5.78 0.74
CA ASP A 1012 16.76 5.71 2.01
C ASP A 1012 15.23 5.72 1.83
N GLN A 1013 14.72 6.33 0.77
CA GLN A 1013 13.30 6.30 0.42
C GLN A 1013 12.84 4.90 -0.01
N VAL A 1014 13.73 4.11 -0.64
CA VAL A 1014 13.41 2.80 -1.22
C VAL A 1014 13.71 1.66 -0.24
N PHE A 1015 14.85 1.70 0.46
CA PHE A 1015 15.38 0.56 1.23
C PHE A 1015 15.11 0.61 2.73
N SER A 1016 14.76 1.78 3.31
CA SER A 1016 14.44 1.88 4.75
C SER A 1016 13.38 0.89 5.22
N LYS A 1017 12.38 0.61 4.38
CA LYS A 1017 11.32 -0.41 4.63
C LYS A 1017 11.80 -1.87 4.65
N TYR A 1018 13.02 -2.16 4.21
CA TYR A 1018 13.63 -3.51 4.29
C TYR A 1018 14.81 -3.58 5.26
N CYS A 1019 15.19 -2.46 5.89
CA CYS A 1019 16.24 -2.46 6.91
C CYS A 1019 15.70 -3.10 8.19
N THR A 1020 16.53 -3.89 8.86
CA THR A 1020 16.19 -4.47 10.16
C THR A 1020 16.07 -3.33 11.18
N PRO A 1021 14.91 -3.14 11.84
CA PRO A 1021 14.74 -2.03 12.77
C PRO A 1021 15.68 -2.19 13.96
N VAL A 1022 16.43 -1.14 14.27
CA VAL A 1022 17.27 -1.07 15.47
C VAL A 1022 16.34 -1.00 16.68
N ASN A 1023 16.19 -2.12 17.40
CA ASN A 1023 15.41 -2.16 18.63
C ASN A 1023 16.19 -1.50 19.77
N ASP A 1024 16.09 -0.17 19.87
CA ASP A 1024 16.54 0.61 21.05
C ASP A 1024 15.89 0.11 22.36
N ASN A 1025 14.76 -0.60 22.26
CA ASN A 1025 14.07 -1.27 23.36
C ASN A 1025 14.65 -2.64 23.76
N GLN A 1026 15.79 -3.10 23.20
CA GLN A 1026 16.58 -4.11 23.90
C GLN A 1026 17.27 -3.44 25.07
N THR A 1027 16.71 -3.64 26.27
CA THR A 1027 17.33 -3.23 27.54
C THR A 1027 18.81 -3.62 27.54
N THR A 1028 19.68 -2.64 27.77
CA THR A 1028 21.10 -2.89 28.06
C THR A 1028 21.16 -3.91 29.18
N SER A 1029 21.74 -5.08 28.92
CA SER A 1029 21.86 -6.10 29.96
C SER A 1029 22.66 -5.49 31.11
N THR A 1030 22.19 -5.71 32.35
CA THR A 1030 22.75 -5.12 33.58
C THR A 1030 24.21 -5.51 33.86
N ASN A 1031 24.80 -6.34 32.98
CA ASN A 1031 26.18 -6.79 33.00
C ASN A 1031 27.12 -5.92 32.14
N GLY A 1032 26.61 -4.85 31.48
CA GLY A 1032 27.43 -3.86 30.78
C GLY A 1032 27.95 -4.25 29.38
N TYR A 1033 27.53 -5.40 28.84
CA TYR A 1033 28.00 -5.88 27.53
C TYR A 1033 27.18 -5.30 26.36
N ILE A 1034 27.84 -4.58 25.47
CA ILE A 1034 27.28 -4.10 24.20
C ILE A 1034 27.34 -5.25 23.17
N LYS A 1035 26.24 -5.52 22.46
CA LYS A 1035 26.22 -6.52 21.38
C LYS A 1035 26.94 -5.97 20.14
N PRO A 1036 27.85 -6.74 19.51
CA PRO A 1036 28.50 -6.32 18.27
C PRO A 1036 27.49 -6.29 17.10
N VAL A 1037 27.65 -5.34 16.19
CA VAL A 1037 26.83 -5.19 14.98
C VAL A 1037 27.67 -5.50 13.76
N LEU A 1038 27.20 -6.41 12.90
CA LEU A 1038 27.82 -6.70 11.60
C LEU A 1038 27.46 -5.60 10.59
N VAL A 1039 28.43 -5.08 9.86
CA VAL A 1039 28.28 -4.01 8.86
C VAL A 1039 29.04 -4.38 7.59
N THR A 1040 28.45 -4.11 6.44
CA THR A 1040 29.02 -4.37 5.10
C THR A 1040 29.91 -3.21 4.66
N GLN A 1041 31.17 -3.48 4.29
CA GLN A 1041 32.11 -2.44 3.84
C GLN A 1041 32.90 -2.91 2.60
N VAL A 1042 33.36 -1.96 1.78
CA VAL A 1042 34.20 -2.21 0.60
C VAL A 1042 35.65 -1.82 0.91
N PRO A 1043 36.60 -2.78 0.96
CA PRO A 1043 38.00 -2.50 1.32
C PRO A 1043 38.79 -1.75 0.23
N ALA A 1044 38.56 -0.43 0.11
CA ALA A 1044 39.40 0.56 -0.60
C ALA A 1044 38.84 1.98 -0.51
N TRP A 1045 37.50 2.13 -0.37
CA TRP A 1045 36.79 3.41 -0.59
C TRP A 1045 36.60 4.25 0.69
N SER A 1046 37.22 3.85 1.80
CA SER A 1046 37.18 4.55 3.10
C SER A 1046 38.39 5.46 3.29
N THR A 1047 38.18 6.77 3.19
CA THR A 1047 39.19 7.79 3.54
C THR A 1047 39.46 7.83 5.06
N PRO A 1048 40.69 8.20 5.49
CA PRO A 1048 41.14 7.97 6.86
C PRO A 1048 40.50 8.93 7.87
N GLY A 1049 39.69 8.40 8.78
CA GLY A 1049 38.90 9.19 9.75
C GLY A 1049 38.90 8.72 11.21
N PHE A 1050 39.50 7.57 11.54
CA PHE A 1050 39.70 7.10 12.91
C PHE A 1050 41.05 6.39 13.06
N GLY A 1051 41.87 6.84 14.02
CA GLY A 1051 43.16 6.21 14.32
C GLY A 1051 43.01 5.02 15.27
N GLY A 1052 43.54 3.85 14.88
CA GLY A 1052 43.35 2.61 15.65
C GLY A 1052 44.10 1.40 15.10
N GLN A 1053 45.44 1.52 14.96
CA GLN A 1053 46.42 0.45 14.77
C GLN A 1053 45.96 -0.87 14.08
N THR A 1054 46.14 -0.96 12.76
CA THR A 1054 46.26 -2.26 12.08
C THR A 1054 47.73 -2.70 12.03
N PRO A 1055 48.08 -3.92 12.50
CA PRO A 1055 49.39 -4.51 12.21
C PRO A 1055 49.53 -4.76 10.70
N SER A 1056 50.65 -4.36 10.12
CA SER A 1056 50.90 -4.52 8.68
C SER A 1056 51.28 -5.95 8.31
N HIS A 1057 50.65 -6.49 7.28
CA HIS A 1057 51.33 -7.42 6.37
C HIS A 1057 50.99 -7.09 4.92
N SER A 1058 52.03 -6.96 4.10
CA SER A 1058 51.98 -6.51 2.71
C SER A 1058 51.60 -7.64 1.76
N SER A 1059 50.73 -7.34 0.80
CA SER A 1059 50.67 -8.07 -0.46
C SER A 1059 51.93 -7.76 -1.29
N ILE A 1060 52.59 -8.80 -1.80
CA ILE A 1060 53.56 -8.68 -2.88
C ILE A 1060 53.02 -9.51 -4.05
N THR A 1061 52.75 -8.83 -5.17
CA THR A 1061 52.42 -9.46 -6.45
C THR A 1061 53.67 -10.07 -7.07
N GLY A 1062 53.56 -11.31 -7.57
CA GLY A 1062 54.69 -12.03 -8.17
C GLY A 1062 55.07 -11.54 -9.57
N VAL A 1063 56.33 -11.77 -9.96
CA VAL A 1063 56.86 -11.51 -11.30
C VAL A 1063 57.72 -12.69 -11.79
N ASN A 1064 57.20 -13.36 -12.83
CA ASN A 1064 57.84 -14.17 -13.88
C ASN A 1064 59.08 -15.09 -13.66
N ASN A 1065 58.90 -16.30 -14.22
CA ASN A 1065 59.81 -17.08 -15.07
C ASN A 1065 60.91 -18.01 -14.49
N ASN A 1066 60.88 -19.23 -15.07
CA ASN A 1066 61.96 -20.17 -15.39
C ASN A 1066 62.81 -20.78 -14.25
N GLY A 1067 62.95 -22.11 -14.30
CA GLY A 1067 63.94 -22.87 -13.51
C GLY A 1067 63.49 -24.31 -13.26
N GLN A 1068 64.45 -25.25 -13.22
CA GLN A 1068 64.23 -26.66 -12.86
C GLN A 1068 64.90 -26.97 -11.51
N THR A 1069 64.68 -28.20 -11.00
CA THR A 1069 65.35 -28.88 -9.88
C THR A 1069 64.89 -28.53 -8.44
N GLY A 1070 64.97 -29.53 -7.54
CA GLY A 1070 64.75 -29.46 -6.08
C GLY A 1070 65.91 -30.16 -5.35
N PRO A 1071 65.77 -30.86 -4.19
CA PRO A 1071 64.56 -31.10 -3.37
C PRO A 1071 64.74 -30.96 -1.81
N GLY A 1072 63.63 -30.98 -1.05
CA GLY A 1072 63.58 -31.05 0.44
C GLY A 1072 63.76 -29.69 1.17
N GLY A 1073 63.17 -29.39 2.34
CA GLY A 1073 62.29 -30.11 3.30
C GLY A 1073 62.02 -29.22 4.54
N SER A 1074 61.31 -29.58 5.63
CA SER A 1074 60.43 -30.74 5.93
C SER A 1074 59.74 -30.59 7.33
N TYR A 1075 58.40 -30.73 7.41
CA TYR A 1075 57.58 -31.05 8.62
C TYR A 1075 57.47 -30.00 9.78
N PRO A 1076 56.50 -30.09 10.74
CA PRO A 1076 55.59 -31.20 11.10
C PRO A 1076 54.07 -30.91 11.07
N ALA A 1077 53.26 -31.86 11.58
CA ALA A 1077 51.80 -31.91 11.48
C ALA A 1077 51.05 -31.52 12.78
N THR A 1078 49.76 -31.18 12.64
CA THR A 1078 48.83 -30.84 13.73
C THR A 1078 48.34 -32.10 14.47
N PRO A 1079 48.31 -32.13 15.82
CA PRO A 1079 48.02 -33.35 16.59
C PRO A 1079 46.53 -33.71 16.70
N GLN A 1080 46.25 -35.00 16.87
CA GLN A 1080 44.99 -35.53 17.37
C GLN A 1080 45.14 -36.02 18.82
N THR A 1081 44.40 -35.46 19.76
CA THR A 1081 44.09 -36.07 21.06
C THR A 1081 42.72 -35.61 21.55
N MET A 1082 41.99 -36.50 22.23
CA MET A 1082 40.68 -36.22 22.81
C MET A 1082 40.80 -35.66 24.23
N PHE A 1083 39.83 -34.85 24.66
CA PHE A 1083 39.21 -35.00 25.97
C PHE A 1083 37.72 -34.64 25.89
N GLN A 1084 36.89 -35.32 26.68
CA GLN A 1084 35.43 -35.20 26.61
C GLN A 1084 34.88 -34.09 27.51
N ALA A 1085 33.70 -33.58 27.16
CA ALA A 1085 32.77 -32.93 28.09
C ALA A 1085 31.40 -33.64 27.97
N HIS A 1086 30.68 -33.78 29.08
CA HIS A 1086 29.52 -34.66 29.18
C HIS A 1086 28.21 -34.06 28.62
N SER A 1087 27.34 -34.94 28.13
CA SER A 1087 25.92 -34.65 27.88
C SER A 1087 25.13 -34.54 29.19
N PRO A 1088 24.12 -33.66 29.22
CA PRO A 1088 22.84 -33.93 29.89
C PRO A 1088 21.80 -34.56 28.94
N ASP A 1089 20.72 -35.10 29.51
CA ASP A 1089 19.73 -35.94 28.82
C ASP A 1089 18.69 -35.19 27.94
N PRO A 1090 17.97 -35.89 27.04
CA PRO A 1090 17.11 -35.27 26.04
C PRO A 1090 15.70 -34.95 26.54
N SER A 1091 15.37 -33.66 26.62
CA SER A 1091 14.00 -33.16 26.60
C SER A 1091 13.93 -31.83 25.84
N VAL A 1092 12.72 -31.40 25.45
CA VAL A 1092 12.47 -30.21 24.61
C VAL A 1092 13.14 -30.30 23.22
N ARG A 1093 12.71 -31.28 22.42
CA ARG A 1093 12.67 -31.09 20.96
C ARG A 1093 11.50 -30.15 20.65
N ASP A 1094 11.77 -29.00 20.05
CA ASP A 1094 10.87 -28.41 19.05
C ASP A 1094 11.62 -27.46 18.13
N THR A 1095 12.01 -27.96 16.96
CA THR A 1095 12.45 -27.14 15.82
C THR A 1095 11.39 -27.26 14.73
N PRO A 1096 10.65 -26.18 14.39
CA PRO A 1096 9.62 -26.26 13.37
C PRO A 1096 10.26 -26.57 12.01
N SER A 1097 9.85 -27.71 11.43
CA SER A 1097 10.34 -28.16 10.13
C SER A 1097 9.89 -27.24 9.00
N VAL A 1098 10.60 -27.27 7.86
CA VAL A 1098 10.31 -26.43 6.68
C VAL A 1098 8.90 -26.72 6.14
N ALA A 1099 7.96 -25.86 6.48
CA ALA A 1099 6.61 -25.91 5.96
C ALA A 1099 6.58 -25.39 4.51
N SER A 1100 6.19 -26.26 3.56
CA SER A 1100 5.79 -25.86 2.22
C SER A 1100 4.41 -25.19 2.31
N SER A 1101 4.39 -23.85 2.40
CA SER A 1101 3.15 -23.07 2.46
C SER A 1101 2.50 -22.92 1.08
N ASP A 1102 1.65 -23.90 0.74
CA ASP A 1102 0.58 -23.72 -0.24
C ASP A 1102 -0.23 -22.46 0.10
N TRP A 1103 -0.54 -21.62 -0.89
CA TRP A 1103 -1.52 -20.54 -0.74
C TRP A 1103 -2.85 -20.98 -1.36
N GLY A 1104 -3.89 -21.09 -0.54
CA GLY A 1104 -5.24 -21.42 -0.97
C GLY A 1104 -6.30 -21.03 0.07
N CYS A 1105 -7.35 -20.35 -0.40
CA CYS A 1105 -8.63 -20.08 0.26
C CYS A 1105 -8.67 -19.87 1.79
N VAL A 1106 -8.80 -18.60 2.20
CA VAL A 1106 -9.45 -18.25 3.47
C VAL A 1106 -10.95 -18.10 3.21
N LEU A 1107 -11.79 -18.99 3.75
CA LEU A 1107 -13.22 -18.75 4.02
C LEU A 1107 -13.87 -19.91 4.83
N ILE A 1108 -14.12 -19.66 6.12
CA ILE A 1108 -15.32 -20.05 6.93
C ILE A 1108 -15.68 -21.55 7.17
N CYS A 1109 -16.37 -21.81 8.29
CA CYS A 1109 -16.93 -23.08 8.82
C CYS A 1109 -15.92 -24.13 9.37
N ASP A 1110 -16.15 -24.78 10.52
CA ASP A 1110 -17.13 -24.49 11.58
C ASP A 1110 -16.77 -25.07 12.97
N SER A 1111 -17.49 -24.57 13.99
CA SER A 1111 -17.91 -25.11 15.29
C SER A 1111 -17.29 -26.40 15.87
N TYR A 1112 -17.00 -26.34 17.18
CA TYR A 1112 -16.88 -27.50 18.08
C TYR A 1112 -17.72 -27.30 19.35
N ALA A 1113 -18.52 -28.29 19.74
CA ALA A 1113 -19.22 -28.36 21.02
C ALA A 1113 -18.56 -29.41 21.95
N PRO A 1114 -18.57 -29.23 23.29
CA PRO A 1114 -17.75 -30.04 24.21
C PRO A 1114 -18.53 -31.09 25.05
N GLY A 1115 -17.79 -32.09 25.56
CA GLY A 1115 -18.21 -33.09 26.55
C GLY A 1115 -17.54 -34.45 26.29
N LEU A 1116 -17.18 -35.30 27.26
CA LEU A 1116 -17.15 -35.26 28.74
C LEU A 1116 -15.83 -35.97 29.17
N GLY A 1117 -15.12 -35.56 30.23
CA GLY A 1117 -15.26 -36.08 31.61
C GLY A 1117 -14.49 -37.40 31.82
N GLN A 1118 -13.67 -37.63 32.85
CA GLN A 1118 -13.18 -36.83 34.00
C GLN A 1118 -11.66 -37.14 34.17
N SER A 1119 -10.91 -37.06 35.29
CA SER A 1119 -11.03 -36.69 36.72
C SER A 1119 -9.60 -36.40 37.27
N GLY A 1120 -9.35 -35.87 38.47
CA GLY A 1120 -10.22 -35.26 39.49
C GLY A 1120 -9.50 -34.97 40.83
N ILE A 1121 -10.18 -34.24 41.72
CA ILE A 1121 -9.91 -34.04 43.17
C ILE A 1121 -8.70 -33.14 43.56
N GLY A 1122 -8.97 -32.07 44.32
CA GLY A 1122 -7.96 -31.17 44.91
C GLY A 1122 -8.50 -29.82 45.43
N GLN A 1123 -9.37 -29.85 46.46
CA GLN A 1123 -9.96 -28.68 47.15
C GLN A 1123 -9.03 -28.03 48.19
N PRO A 1124 -9.40 -26.91 48.86
CA PRO A 1124 -10.60 -26.04 48.72
C PRO A 1124 -10.19 -24.64 48.15
N SER A 1125 -10.91 -23.51 48.19
CA SER A 1125 -12.23 -23.07 48.72
C SER A 1125 -12.79 -21.97 47.75
N SER A 1126 -13.78 -21.10 47.96
CA SER A 1126 -14.81 -20.75 49.00
C SER A 1126 -15.74 -19.68 48.36
N ASP A 1127 -17.01 -19.43 48.73
CA ASP A 1127 -18.05 -20.13 49.52
C ASP A 1127 -19.41 -19.40 49.29
N LEU A 1128 -20.54 -20.04 49.65
CA LEU A 1128 -21.93 -19.55 49.73
C LEU A 1128 -22.67 -19.05 48.46
N ASP A 1129 -23.66 -19.85 48.06
CA ASP A 1129 -25.12 -19.59 48.10
C ASP A 1129 -25.78 -18.39 47.37
N MET A 1130 -27.06 -18.44 46.95
CA MET A 1130 -28.01 -19.49 46.54
C MET A 1130 -29.38 -18.79 46.44
N ASP A 1131 -30.09 -18.89 45.30
CA ASP A 1131 -31.49 -19.34 45.29
C ASP A 1131 -32.09 -19.48 43.87
N LEU A 1132 -33.09 -20.34 43.75
CA LEU A 1132 -34.03 -20.41 42.62
C LEU A 1132 -35.32 -19.62 43.02
N MET A 1133 -36.43 -19.51 42.29
CA MET A 1133 -37.17 -20.47 41.46
C MET A 1133 -38.22 -19.70 40.59
N PRO A 1134 -39.25 -20.30 39.93
CA PRO A 1134 -39.23 -20.29 38.46
C PRO A 1134 -40.55 -19.82 37.78
N ILE A 1135 -40.58 -19.93 36.45
CA ILE A 1135 -41.73 -20.29 35.56
C ILE A 1135 -43.09 -19.60 35.82
N ASP A 1136 -43.62 -18.97 34.76
CA ASP A 1136 -44.99 -19.32 34.31
C ASP A 1136 -45.14 -19.20 32.77
N GLU A 1137 -46.20 -19.79 32.23
CA GLU A 1137 -46.39 -20.06 30.79
C GLU A 1137 -47.29 -19.04 30.04
N ASN A 1138 -47.37 -19.20 28.71
CA ASN A 1138 -48.47 -18.76 27.82
C ASN A 1138 -48.57 -17.21 27.57
N LEU A 1139 -49.06 -16.70 26.44
CA LEU A 1139 -49.99 -17.24 25.45
C LEU A 1139 -49.86 -16.53 24.06
N ASN A 1140 -50.37 -17.19 23.01
CA ASN A 1140 -50.94 -16.64 21.76
C ASN A 1140 -50.07 -16.07 20.60
N LEU A 1141 -50.46 -16.53 19.41
CA LEU A 1141 -50.25 -15.92 18.09
C LEU A 1141 -51.35 -14.89 17.78
N ASP A 1142 -51.38 -14.41 16.52
CA ASP A 1142 -52.46 -13.68 15.87
C ASP A 1142 -52.76 -12.24 16.33
N HIS A 1143 -52.06 -11.28 15.71
CA HIS A 1143 -52.72 -10.03 15.28
C HIS A 1143 -52.19 -9.48 13.96
N LEU A 1144 -53.01 -9.66 12.92
CA LEU A 1144 -53.26 -8.77 11.77
C LEU A 1144 -52.10 -8.30 10.87
N HIS A 1145 -52.18 -8.75 9.61
CA HIS A 1145 -51.82 -7.97 8.41
C HIS A 1145 -52.27 -6.49 8.52
N SER A 1146 -51.42 -5.55 8.07
CA SER A 1146 -51.90 -4.41 7.27
C SER A 1146 -50.77 -3.63 6.54
N PHE A 1147 -51.14 -3.01 5.42
CA PHE A 1147 -50.44 -1.99 4.62
C PHE A 1147 -49.20 -2.34 3.77
N SER A 1148 -49.07 -1.54 2.69
CA SER A 1148 -48.21 -1.69 1.51
C SER A 1148 -48.05 -0.32 0.82
N PHE A 1149 -47.16 -0.26 -0.19
CA PHE A 1149 -46.91 0.81 -1.18
C PHE A 1149 -46.03 2.02 -0.80
N ASP A 1150 -45.05 2.25 -1.69
CA ASP A 1150 -44.55 3.49 -2.31
C ASP A 1150 -44.17 4.71 -1.42
N PHE A 1151 -43.17 5.53 -1.74
CA PHE A 1151 -42.89 6.15 -3.05
C PHE A 1151 -41.42 6.61 -3.22
N MET A 1152 -41.02 6.83 -4.47
CA MET A 1152 -39.93 7.75 -4.86
C MET A 1152 -40.51 8.72 -5.89
N PRO A 1153 -40.29 10.05 -5.79
CA PRO A 1153 -39.42 10.69 -6.80
C PRO A 1153 -38.71 11.99 -6.38
N SER A 1154 -37.66 12.31 -7.15
CA SER A 1154 -37.19 13.64 -7.61
C SER A 1154 -37.40 14.93 -6.79
N TYR A 1155 -36.35 15.77 -6.73
CA TYR A 1155 -36.47 17.21 -7.04
C TYR A 1155 -35.17 17.75 -7.67
N ASN A 1156 -35.26 18.76 -8.55
CA ASN A 1156 -34.11 19.38 -9.23
C ASN A 1156 -34.46 20.82 -9.70
N ALA A 1157 -33.49 21.76 -9.65
CA ALA A 1157 -33.65 23.21 -9.87
C ALA A 1157 -34.61 23.91 -8.85
N ILE A 1158 -34.64 25.24 -8.62
CA ILE A 1158 -34.55 26.42 -9.52
C ILE A 1158 -33.87 27.64 -8.82
N LYS A 1159 -33.28 28.55 -9.62
CA LYS A 1159 -32.74 29.92 -9.30
C LYS A 1159 -33.74 31.01 -9.76
N PRO A 1160 -33.62 32.34 -9.48
CA PRO A 1160 -32.49 33.09 -8.89
C PRO A 1160 -32.86 34.16 -7.83
N GLN A 1161 -31.86 34.76 -7.19
CA GLN A 1161 -31.52 36.20 -7.33
C GLN A 1161 -30.03 36.42 -6.99
#